data_AF-A0A938AKM3-F1
#
_entry.id   AF-A0A938AKM3-F1
#
_cell.length_a   1.000
_cell.length_b   1.000
_cell.length_c   1.000
_cell.angle_alpha   90.00
_cell.angle_beta   90.00
_cell.angle_gamma   90.00
#
_symmetry.space_group_name_H-M   'P 1'
#
loop_
_entity.id
_entity.type
_entity.pdbx_description
1 polymer ?
#
loop_
_entity_poly.entity_id
_entity_poly.type
_entity_poly.pdbx_seq_one_letter_code
_entity_poly.pdbx_strand_id
1 'polypeptide(L)'
;MAEDERKSAPGIGANSAIIVALVATGAFFYTQQAPLTVSRPPPLETHIQEKFQAQDVESRLWQDPFDAVAREVEKADSGSRKECDDAWVSKQKPLTLPLHCRSPLVYESGEKRPKPKDVRLIGVTAPGASYFEDAEARRRLRYAVLSGLQLEGYEPQDALHIGYFRPAKHDKGLPAVIPYEWFERPSSPQPVLLLWIDEDVLADTRAPLERVKALRQALCAPANAFPCPKMKILGPYSSGVLRDLATEMDSPASAPDGDQKKKAPQTGLKPKEEAKPENIRFFSFSATISDADLKAPLHPERIIRTIAQDDVLARAIGLELRRRRIYPGSYPVFPFQNDCGNCRHDDHVALISDRDTLYGRTIVDAFIRELRCPDEAHDKYKSCLSRFPVGEPHPEWIHRRAYLRGLDGMLPATNSSGDKSSKKDNGDKEQGESSKAQQSSKTLERAFGQGQFDYLRRLAASLKDEDDALKRDGKGGIRAIGVLGNDVFDKLLVLRALKPLFPEAVFFTTDYDAALAGQDELEWSRNLIVASSYGPMASREYQKDIPPFRSTYQTAAFLAARVAAKDDAGEALAAIEKGLASARLFEIDRRGEFIPLPTEKISTSDAKETNAGDIHPKMKGLYPALAKKSAASFAVVLSIGAIILFSFYRNGLLSSYLKTTWWGLASIMLLAAITFAAWGFVADRATGYGLGEPIAWAQGVSMWPSIALRAIAAVMAAVLIRDAWTELNANLEDIESRRLKIGAADGIAKTPNSGGDGRASWHPMGILGRALSYRLIEEEAEKDKNKEVFVNSVWKEYVAKQRLRPVAIRIAFYVLLMVMLYISLVLAYGWPNIPWRGPYGTAIYYGVTIPAVLALFILVFLVFDSTLLCLRFIEVLRRHKTHWPDSTRAKYAEKLKIDGPLLDDWIDLRFMALRTRCISKLVYYPFAIFALMIVSRSAAFAGFAVSPPIVITQFVGFIALFGCAMALCFSAEKARRTTRLRLMEGITAAKAHPQDAQAAAGVDGKGKDAGVSAGETATTAGASADQLESMLKLVEELHEGSFVPLSQQPPIRALLLPLGGLGWAALLDFRLLPGL
;
A
#
# COMPACT_ATOMS: atom_id res chain seq x y z
N MET A 1 -67.30 -6.62 -20.93
CA MET A 1 -66.47 -5.41 -21.10
C MET A 1 -65.26 -5.60 -20.23
N ALA A 2 -64.14 -5.90 -20.87
CA ALA A 2 -62.83 -6.04 -20.26
C ALA A 2 -62.10 -4.72 -20.50
N GLU A 3 -61.72 -4.04 -19.43
CA GLU A 3 -60.77 -2.92 -19.52
C GLU A 3 -59.53 -3.27 -18.71
N ASP A 4 -58.40 -3.10 -19.41
CA ASP A 4 -57.02 -3.28 -18.98
C ASP A 4 -56.69 -2.46 -17.72
N GLU A 5 -56.36 -3.12 -16.62
CA GLU A 5 -55.42 -2.58 -15.64
C GLU A 5 -54.06 -3.28 -15.79
N ARG A 6 -53.23 -2.76 -16.69
CA ARG A 6 -51.79 -3.00 -16.68
C ARG A 6 -51.20 -2.41 -15.39
N LYS A 7 -51.12 -3.21 -14.33
CA LYS A 7 -50.26 -2.91 -13.18
C LYS A 7 -48.80 -3.00 -13.64
N SER A 8 -48.18 -1.83 -13.79
CA SER A 8 -46.73 -1.67 -13.92
C SER A 8 -46.03 -2.49 -12.82
N ALA A 9 -45.13 -3.38 -13.22
CA ALA A 9 -44.25 -4.09 -12.30
C ALA A 9 -43.49 -3.09 -11.41
N PRO A 10 -43.42 -3.30 -10.08
CA PRO A 10 -42.63 -2.44 -9.21
C PRO A 10 -41.17 -2.52 -9.63
N GLY A 11 -40.57 -1.36 -9.93
CA GLY A 11 -39.22 -1.23 -10.46
C GLY A 11 -38.15 -1.85 -9.55
N ILE A 12 -37.73 -3.06 -9.89
CA ILE A 12 -36.55 -3.77 -9.34
C ILE A 12 -35.25 -3.35 -10.09
N GLY A 13 -35.36 -2.54 -11.15
CA GLY A 13 -34.27 -2.30 -12.10
C GLY A 13 -33.12 -1.40 -11.61
N ALA A 14 -33.38 -0.35 -10.84
CA ALA A 14 -32.32 0.64 -10.55
C ALA A 14 -31.28 0.12 -9.53
N ASN A 15 -31.73 -0.54 -8.45
CA ASN A 15 -30.83 -0.96 -7.37
C ASN A 15 -30.07 -2.25 -7.70
N SER A 16 -30.67 -3.16 -8.47
CA SER A 16 -29.99 -4.36 -8.97
C SER A 16 -28.96 -4.01 -10.03
N ALA A 17 -29.25 -3.04 -10.91
CA ALA A 17 -28.29 -2.53 -11.88
C ALA A 17 -27.09 -1.85 -11.20
N ILE A 18 -27.28 -1.12 -10.10
CA ILE A 18 -26.16 -0.51 -9.35
C ILE A 18 -25.28 -1.59 -8.71
N ILE A 19 -25.85 -2.67 -8.17
CA ILE A 19 -25.08 -3.77 -7.57
C ILE A 19 -24.31 -4.54 -8.65
N VAL A 20 -24.97 -4.87 -9.77
CA VAL A 20 -24.31 -5.53 -10.90
C VAL A 20 -23.24 -4.62 -11.50
N ALA A 21 -23.49 -3.31 -11.61
CA ALA A 21 -22.51 -2.34 -12.07
C ALA A 21 -21.32 -2.25 -11.10
N LEU A 22 -21.53 -2.21 -9.78
CA LEU A 22 -20.45 -2.19 -8.79
C LEU A 22 -19.61 -3.48 -8.81
N VAL A 23 -20.24 -4.65 -8.93
CA VAL A 23 -19.55 -5.94 -9.04
C VAL A 23 -18.82 -6.06 -10.37
N ALA A 24 -19.43 -5.65 -11.48
CA ALA A 24 -18.81 -5.64 -12.80
C ALA A 24 -17.66 -4.63 -12.87
N THR A 25 -17.80 -3.46 -12.23
CA THR A 25 -16.76 -2.44 -12.14
C THR A 25 -15.60 -2.93 -11.26
N GLY A 26 -15.90 -3.54 -10.12
CA GLY A 26 -14.90 -4.17 -9.26
C GLY A 26 -14.16 -5.31 -9.96
N ALA A 27 -14.87 -6.18 -10.69
CA ALA A 27 -14.26 -7.24 -11.49
C ALA A 27 -13.45 -6.68 -12.67
N PHE A 28 -13.93 -5.64 -13.34
CA PHE A 28 -13.24 -4.96 -14.44
C PHE A 28 -11.92 -4.32 -13.97
N PHE A 29 -11.93 -3.61 -12.84
CA PHE A 29 -10.70 -3.05 -12.25
C PHE A 29 -9.77 -4.13 -11.69
N TYR A 30 -10.29 -5.26 -11.22
CA TYR A 30 -9.48 -6.38 -10.70
C TYR A 30 -8.82 -7.21 -11.82
N THR A 31 -9.41 -7.23 -13.02
CA THR A 31 -8.95 -8.10 -14.13
C THR A 31 -8.07 -7.39 -15.15
N GLN A 32 -8.00 -6.06 -15.15
CA GLN A 32 -7.09 -5.36 -16.04
C GLN A 32 -5.65 -5.42 -15.50
N GLN A 33 -4.77 -5.98 -16.30
CA GLN A 33 -3.34 -5.86 -16.07
C GLN A 33 -2.94 -4.38 -16.20
N ALA A 34 -2.08 -3.90 -15.29
CA ALA A 34 -1.58 -2.53 -15.30
C ALA A 34 -0.97 -2.19 -16.68
N PRO A 35 -1.35 -1.10 -17.34
CA PRO A 35 -0.83 -0.77 -18.66
C PRO A 35 0.67 -0.47 -18.59
N LEU A 36 1.47 -1.17 -19.39
CA LEU A 36 2.89 -0.88 -19.56
C LEU A 36 3.04 0.22 -20.62
N THR A 37 3.26 1.44 -20.16
CA THR A 37 3.44 2.62 -21.01
C THR A 37 4.82 3.24 -20.82
N VAL A 38 5.33 3.86 -21.88
CA VAL A 38 6.58 4.64 -21.83
C VAL A 38 6.37 5.83 -20.87
N SER A 39 7.17 5.88 -19.80
CA SER A 39 7.15 6.96 -18.80
C SER A 39 8.16 8.07 -19.13
N ARG A 40 9.10 7.83 -20.04
CA ARG A 40 10.06 8.84 -20.49
C ARG A 40 9.37 9.91 -21.32
N PRO A 41 9.72 11.19 -21.11
CA PRO A 41 9.37 12.24 -22.06
C PRO A 41 9.91 11.89 -23.46
N PRO A 42 9.19 12.24 -24.55
CA PRO A 42 9.73 12.10 -25.89
C PRO A 42 11.03 12.92 -26.00
N PRO A 43 12.04 12.43 -26.75
CA PRO A 43 13.27 13.19 -26.93
C PRO A 43 12.94 14.53 -27.59
N LEU A 44 13.26 15.65 -26.93
CA LEU A 44 13.09 16.97 -27.50
C LEU A 44 14.16 17.17 -28.59
N GLU A 45 13.74 17.28 -29.85
CA GLU A 45 14.54 17.87 -30.91
C GLU A 45 14.83 19.33 -30.52
N THR A 46 16.09 19.68 -30.33
CA THR A 46 16.47 21.07 -30.05
C THR A 46 17.40 21.58 -31.15
N HIS A 47 16.81 22.36 -32.05
CA HIS A 47 17.46 23.19 -33.04
C HIS A 47 17.56 24.63 -32.49
N ILE A 48 18.66 25.36 -32.82
CA ILE A 48 18.72 26.78 -33.27
C ILE A 48 19.97 27.56 -32.78
N GLN A 49 20.64 28.17 -33.79
CA GLN A 49 21.45 29.41 -33.99
C GLN A 49 22.60 29.87 -33.05
N GLU A 50 23.54 30.57 -33.69
CA GLU A 50 24.97 30.76 -33.37
C GLU A 50 25.35 32.22 -33.06
N LYS A 51 26.40 32.43 -32.24
CA LYS A 51 27.41 33.55 -32.31
C LYS A 51 28.63 33.30 -31.38
N PHE A 52 29.82 33.79 -31.77
CA PHE A 52 31.16 33.38 -31.29
C PHE A 52 31.88 34.29 -30.25
N GLN A 53 32.57 33.70 -29.24
CA GLN A 53 33.87 34.06 -28.56
C GLN A 53 34.23 33.07 -27.39
N ALA A 54 35.46 32.99 -26.82
CA ALA A 54 35.87 31.88 -25.92
C ALA A 54 34.93 31.57 -24.73
N GLN A 55 34.62 30.26 -24.57
CA GLN A 55 33.31 29.79 -24.11
C GLN A 55 32.24 30.31 -25.09
N ASP A 56 32.12 29.71 -26.27
CA ASP A 56 31.25 30.16 -27.37
C ASP A 56 29.99 29.33 -27.54
N VAL A 57 29.94 28.15 -26.95
CA VAL A 57 28.79 27.28 -27.09
C VAL A 57 27.71 27.76 -26.14
N GLU A 58 26.65 28.36 -26.68
CA GLU A 58 25.46 28.76 -25.91
C GLU A 58 24.99 27.58 -25.06
N SER A 59 25.21 27.69 -23.75
CA SER A 59 24.79 26.68 -22.79
C SER A 59 24.42 27.35 -21.49
N ARG A 60 23.15 27.23 -21.10
CA ARG A 60 22.77 27.58 -19.74
C ARG A 60 23.36 26.55 -18.78
N LEU A 61 23.70 26.96 -17.56
CA LEU A 61 24.32 26.10 -16.55
C LEU A 61 23.54 24.79 -16.21
N TRP A 62 22.25 24.72 -16.56
CA TRP A 62 21.43 23.52 -16.37
C TRP A 62 21.41 22.55 -17.56
N GLN A 63 21.97 22.95 -18.72
CA GLN A 63 22.00 22.12 -19.93
C GLN A 63 23.14 21.10 -19.89
N ASP A 64 22.96 20.02 -20.64
CA ASP A 64 23.94 18.94 -20.79
C ASP A 64 25.22 19.48 -21.49
N PRO A 65 26.40 19.36 -20.84
CA PRO A 65 27.65 19.89 -21.39
C PRO A 65 28.13 19.15 -22.64
N PHE A 66 27.79 17.87 -22.82
CA PHE A 66 28.20 17.09 -23.99
C PHE A 66 27.31 17.43 -25.19
N ASP A 67 26.00 17.42 -24.98
CA ASP A 67 25.00 17.72 -26.01
C ASP A 67 25.12 19.17 -26.53
N ALA A 68 25.40 20.14 -25.63
CA ALA A 68 25.68 21.52 -26.03
C ALA A 68 26.84 21.62 -27.03
N VAL A 69 27.97 20.97 -26.71
CA VAL A 69 29.18 21.02 -27.55
C VAL A 69 29.03 20.15 -28.80
N ALA A 70 28.37 18.99 -28.71
CA ALA A 70 28.15 18.10 -29.85
C ALA A 70 27.38 18.81 -30.99
N ARG A 71 26.36 19.60 -30.65
CA ARG A 71 25.62 20.43 -31.62
C ARG A 71 26.52 21.40 -32.37
N GLU A 72 27.49 22.00 -31.70
CA GLU A 72 28.40 22.96 -32.32
C GLU A 72 29.45 22.27 -33.19
N VAL A 73 29.97 21.14 -32.73
CA VAL A 73 30.93 20.32 -33.48
C VAL A 73 30.30 19.78 -34.76
N GLU A 74 29.06 19.30 -34.72
CA GLU A 74 28.35 18.76 -35.89
C GLU A 74 28.09 19.85 -36.95
N LYS A 75 27.70 21.06 -36.53
CA LYS A 75 27.55 22.21 -37.44
C LYS A 75 28.87 22.62 -38.10
N ALA A 76 29.99 22.45 -37.40
CA ALA A 76 31.30 22.90 -37.83
C ALA A 76 32.11 21.87 -38.64
N ASP A 77 31.67 20.60 -38.82
CA ASP A 77 32.59 19.53 -39.26
C ASP A 77 32.64 19.24 -40.78
N SER A 78 33.74 19.74 -41.35
CA SER A 78 34.76 19.03 -42.16
C SER A 78 36.00 19.93 -42.28
N GLY A 79 35.84 21.24 -42.04
CA GLY A 79 36.88 22.26 -41.99
C GLY A 79 37.59 22.38 -40.63
N SER A 80 36.84 22.43 -39.52
CA SER A 80 37.43 22.67 -38.18
C SER A 80 38.34 21.52 -37.69
N ARG A 81 38.02 20.27 -38.04
CA ARG A 81 38.87 19.11 -37.73
C ARG A 81 40.20 19.15 -38.49
N LYS A 82 40.14 19.40 -39.81
CA LYS A 82 41.34 19.58 -40.65
C LYS A 82 42.19 20.75 -40.14
N GLU A 83 41.56 21.84 -39.71
CA GLU A 83 42.24 23.01 -39.18
C GLU A 83 43.09 22.70 -37.94
N CYS A 84 42.58 21.91 -36.98
CA CYS A 84 43.38 21.47 -35.83
C CYS A 84 44.51 20.53 -36.22
N ASP A 85 44.23 19.54 -37.09
CA ASP A 85 45.22 18.55 -37.52
C ASP A 85 46.39 19.22 -38.26
N ASP A 86 46.10 20.13 -39.19
CA ASP A 86 47.09 20.92 -39.92
C ASP A 86 47.90 21.83 -38.98
N ALA A 87 47.24 22.43 -37.99
CA ALA A 87 47.89 23.29 -37.00
C ALA A 87 48.86 22.53 -36.07
N TRP A 88 48.51 21.29 -35.69
CA TRP A 88 49.39 20.45 -34.87
C TRP A 88 50.58 19.88 -35.66
N VAL A 89 50.37 19.48 -36.92
CA VAL A 89 51.44 19.02 -37.82
C VAL A 89 52.46 20.13 -38.08
N SER A 90 51.99 21.36 -38.28
CA SER A 90 52.85 22.53 -38.52
C SER A 90 53.57 23.06 -37.28
N LYS A 91 53.40 22.43 -36.10
CA LYS A 91 54.02 22.83 -34.80
C LYS A 91 53.88 24.33 -34.51
N GLN A 92 52.72 24.88 -34.84
CA GLN A 92 52.42 26.29 -34.61
C GLN A 92 52.51 26.66 -33.12
N LYS A 93 52.82 27.93 -32.83
CA LYS A 93 52.86 28.43 -31.44
C LYS A 93 51.43 28.46 -30.88
N PRO A 94 51.23 28.25 -29.56
CA PRO A 94 49.90 28.26 -28.93
C PRO A 94 49.03 29.48 -29.26
N LEU A 95 49.64 30.65 -29.52
CA LEU A 95 48.95 31.89 -29.93
C LEU A 95 48.34 31.89 -31.33
N THR A 96 48.74 30.97 -32.21
CA THR A 96 48.30 30.97 -33.62
C THR A 96 47.34 29.82 -33.95
N LEU A 97 47.15 28.86 -33.03
CA LEU A 97 46.16 27.80 -33.19
C LEU A 97 44.72 28.35 -33.12
N PRO A 98 43.71 27.73 -33.73
CA PRO A 98 42.32 28.06 -33.42
C PRO A 98 42.02 27.82 -31.94
N LEU A 99 41.12 28.62 -31.35
CA LEU A 99 40.81 28.58 -29.90
C LEU A 99 40.41 27.18 -29.41
N HIS A 100 39.63 26.46 -30.19
CA HIS A 100 39.17 25.10 -29.89
C HIS A 100 40.26 24.02 -30.06
N CYS A 101 41.41 24.34 -30.66
CA CYS A 101 42.59 23.45 -30.75
C CYS A 101 43.66 23.79 -29.69
N ARG A 102 43.46 24.86 -28.90
CA ARG A 102 44.38 25.30 -27.84
C ARG A 102 44.03 24.60 -26.52
N SER A 103 45.05 24.44 -25.67
CA SER A 103 44.81 24.07 -24.27
C SER A 103 44.11 25.22 -23.54
N PRO A 104 43.07 24.95 -22.73
CA PRO A 104 42.36 25.99 -21.97
C PRO A 104 43.27 26.73 -20.98
N LEU A 105 44.45 26.18 -20.64
CA LEU A 105 45.44 26.79 -19.75
C LEU A 105 46.19 28.00 -20.37
N VAL A 106 45.93 28.36 -21.63
CA VAL A 106 46.53 29.51 -22.33
C VAL A 106 45.45 30.57 -22.57
N TYR A 107 45.72 31.85 -22.29
CA TYR A 107 44.75 32.93 -22.60
C TYR A 107 44.55 33.13 -24.11
N GLU A 108 43.42 33.74 -24.51
CA GLU A 108 43.16 34.21 -25.88
C GLU A 108 44.26 35.15 -26.40
N SER A 109 44.75 36.05 -25.52
CA SER A 109 45.84 36.99 -25.77
C SER A 109 47.21 36.34 -25.94
N GLY A 110 47.33 35.05 -25.61
CA GLY A 110 48.58 34.32 -25.64
C GLY A 110 49.46 34.42 -24.41
N GLU A 111 49.08 35.25 -23.45
CA GLU A 111 49.75 35.30 -22.16
C GLU A 111 49.49 34.00 -21.38
N LYS A 112 50.47 33.57 -20.59
CA LYS A 112 50.32 32.40 -19.72
C LYS A 112 49.43 32.81 -18.54
N ARG A 113 48.40 32.02 -18.21
CA ARG A 113 47.66 32.16 -16.94
C ARG A 113 48.65 32.18 -15.76
N PRO A 114 48.37 32.88 -14.64
CA PRO A 114 49.26 32.94 -13.47
C PRO A 114 49.80 31.56 -13.16
N LYS A 115 51.08 31.51 -12.74
CA LYS A 115 51.94 30.30 -12.67
C LYS A 115 51.09 29.04 -12.50
N PRO A 116 51.18 28.00 -13.35
CA PRO A 116 50.30 26.82 -13.31
C PRO A 116 50.06 26.18 -11.92
N LYS A 117 50.96 26.41 -10.96
CA LYS A 117 50.78 26.10 -9.54
C LYS A 117 49.56 26.77 -8.87
N ASP A 118 48.98 27.77 -9.50
CA ASP A 118 47.87 28.60 -9.01
C ASP A 118 46.52 28.16 -9.60
N VAL A 119 46.47 27.24 -10.59
CA VAL A 119 45.20 26.74 -11.15
C VAL A 119 44.83 25.40 -10.53
N ARG A 120 43.56 25.24 -10.12
CA ARG A 120 43.02 23.96 -9.68
C ARG A 120 42.31 23.25 -10.83
N LEU A 121 42.84 22.09 -11.23
CA LEU A 121 42.25 21.27 -12.28
C LEU A 121 41.27 20.24 -11.69
N ILE A 122 39.99 20.34 -12.06
CA ILE A 122 38.96 19.38 -11.67
C ILE A 122 38.40 18.72 -12.94
N GLY A 123 38.55 17.41 -13.08
CA GLY A 123 37.86 16.63 -14.10
C GLY A 123 36.59 15.99 -13.53
N VAL A 124 35.52 15.92 -14.30
CA VAL A 124 34.26 15.26 -13.92
C VAL A 124 33.97 14.19 -14.95
N THR A 125 33.91 12.93 -14.53
CA THR A 125 33.54 11.84 -15.45
C THR A 125 32.02 11.69 -15.51
N ALA A 126 31.49 11.47 -16.71
CA ALA A 126 30.07 11.37 -16.98
C ALA A 126 29.81 10.35 -18.10
N PRO A 127 28.61 9.74 -18.17
CA PRO A 127 28.29 8.78 -19.25
C PRO A 127 28.30 9.48 -20.61
N GLY A 128 28.92 8.85 -21.62
CA GLY A 128 29.05 9.40 -22.97
C GLY A 128 27.88 9.12 -23.90
N ALA A 129 27.15 8.04 -23.65
CA ALA A 129 26.03 7.61 -24.50
C ALA A 129 24.89 8.65 -24.61
N SER A 130 24.18 8.60 -25.75
CA SER A 130 23.15 9.57 -26.13
C SER A 130 21.73 9.20 -25.66
N TYR A 131 21.58 8.20 -24.79
CA TYR A 131 20.28 7.82 -24.25
C TYR A 131 19.72 8.90 -23.31
N PHE A 132 18.39 8.94 -23.18
CA PHE A 132 17.69 9.97 -22.41
C PHE A 132 18.16 10.05 -20.96
N GLU A 133 18.32 8.91 -20.30
CA GLU A 133 18.74 8.81 -18.91
C GLU A 133 20.18 9.28 -18.71
N ASP A 134 21.07 9.05 -19.68
CA ASP A 134 22.45 9.50 -19.61
C ASP A 134 22.52 11.02 -19.79
N ALA A 135 21.71 11.59 -20.70
CA ALA A 135 21.57 13.04 -20.85
C ALA A 135 20.98 13.70 -19.59
N GLU A 136 19.95 13.10 -18.98
CA GLU A 136 19.38 13.59 -17.71
C GLU A 136 20.39 13.45 -16.56
N ALA A 137 21.18 12.36 -16.50
CA ALA A 137 22.26 12.18 -15.54
C ALA A 137 23.31 13.29 -15.67
N ARG A 138 23.72 13.65 -16.90
CA ARG A 138 24.66 14.75 -17.15
C ARG A 138 24.14 16.12 -16.71
N ARG A 139 22.87 16.44 -17.00
CA ARG A 139 22.22 17.69 -16.51
C ARG A 139 22.20 17.75 -14.99
N ARG A 140 21.80 16.66 -14.36
CA ARG A 140 21.74 16.52 -12.91
C ARG A 140 23.13 16.66 -12.27
N LEU A 141 24.15 16.06 -12.89
CA LEU A 141 25.54 16.11 -12.46
C LEU A 141 26.11 17.53 -12.57
N ARG A 142 25.92 18.21 -13.71
CA ARG A 142 26.34 19.61 -13.89
C ARG A 142 25.75 20.50 -12.82
N TYR A 143 24.43 20.45 -12.62
CA TYR A 143 23.78 21.23 -11.57
C TYR A 143 24.40 20.99 -10.18
N ALA A 144 24.66 19.72 -9.81
CA ALA A 144 25.22 19.38 -8.51
C ALA A 144 26.67 19.87 -8.32
N VAL A 145 27.53 19.66 -9.31
CA VAL A 145 28.94 20.07 -9.26
C VAL A 145 29.05 21.59 -9.19
N LEU A 146 28.29 22.30 -10.03
CA LEU A 146 28.31 23.77 -10.07
C LEU A 146 27.78 24.37 -8.76
N SER A 147 26.71 23.81 -8.19
CA SER A 147 26.19 24.22 -6.88
C SER A 147 27.25 24.02 -5.77
N GLY A 148 28.01 22.93 -5.84
CA GLY A 148 29.09 22.64 -4.89
C GLY A 148 30.21 23.67 -4.98
N LEU A 149 30.65 24.02 -6.19
CA LEU A 149 31.65 25.07 -6.42
C LEU A 149 31.16 26.44 -5.91
N GLN A 150 29.90 26.79 -6.20
CA GLN A 150 29.29 28.05 -5.79
C GLN A 150 29.27 28.22 -4.26
N LEU A 151 28.94 27.18 -3.50
CA LEU A 151 28.96 27.25 -2.03
C LEU A 151 30.35 27.38 -1.43
N GLU A 152 31.38 27.02 -2.19
CA GLU A 152 32.77 27.28 -1.87
C GLU A 152 33.23 28.67 -2.37
N GLY A 153 32.33 29.52 -2.87
CA GLY A 153 32.62 30.90 -3.29
C GLY A 153 33.23 31.02 -4.69
N TYR A 154 33.14 29.97 -5.51
CA TYR A 154 33.53 30.02 -6.92
C TYR A 154 32.37 30.49 -7.80
N GLU A 155 32.62 31.48 -8.65
CA GLU A 155 31.65 32.02 -9.60
C GLU A 155 32.08 31.67 -11.03
N PRO A 156 31.14 31.30 -11.92
CA PRO A 156 31.46 31.01 -13.32
C PRO A 156 31.98 32.27 -14.01
N GLN A 157 33.06 32.14 -14.76
CA GLN A 157 33.60 33.23 -15.59
C GLN A 157 32.60 33.64 -16.68
N ASP A 158 31.93 32.65 -17.28
CA ASP A 158 30.81 32.83 -18.20
C ASP A 158 29.66 31.90 -17.80
N ALA A 159 28.48 32.48 -17.55
CA ALA A 159 27.27 31.76 -17.12
C ALA A 159 26.35 31.35 -18.29
N LEU A 160 26.61 31.86 -19.49
CA LEU A 160 25.79 31.66 -20.69
C LEU A 160 26.46 30.74 -21.71
N HIS A 161 27.74 30.44 -21.56
CA HIS A 161 28.48 29.64 -22.51
C HIS A 161 29.43 28.61 -21.90
N ILE A 162 29.69 27.53 -22.65
CA ILE A 162 30.70 26.51 -22.33
C ILE A 162 31.80 26.49 -23.39
N GLY A 163 33.04 26.29 -22.96
CA GLY A 163 34.16 26.13 -23.88
C GLY A 163 34.37 24.67 -24.25
N TYR A 164 35.05 24.39 -25.35
CA TYR A 164 35.52 23.05 -25.66
C TYR A 164 36.95 23.07 -26.19
N PHE A 165 37.69 21.99 -25.95
CA PHE A 165 39.03 21.83 -26.49
C PHE A 165 39.21 20.45 -27.13
N ARG A 166 40.00 20.41 -28.21
CA ARG A 166 40.41 19.17 -28.88
C ARG A 166 41.85 18.81 -28.49
N PRO A 167 42.11 17.63 -27.92
CA PRO A 167 43.47 17.22 -27.58
C PRO A 167 44.28 16.83 -28.82
N ALA A 168 45.52 17.32 -28.94
CA ALA A 168 46.43 17.04 -30.05
C ALA A 168 46.81 15.55 -30.26
N LYS A 169 46.47 14.68 -29.30
CA LYS A 169 46.70 13.23 -29.37
C LYS A 169 45.38 12.45 -29.27
N HIS A 170 44.29 12.99 -29.82
CA HIS A 170 42.98 12.32 -29.81
C HIS A 170 43.04 10.91 -30.41
N ASP A 171 43.83 10.71 -31.47
CA ASP A 171 44.09 9.40 -32.11
C ASP A 171 44.72 8.35 -31.17
N LYS A 172 45.33 8.79 -30.07
CA LYS A 172 45.87 7.90 -29.04
C LYS A 172 44.83 7.52 -28.00
N GLY A 173 43.54 7.64 -28.32
CA GLY A 173 42.37 7.29 -27.48
C GLY A 173 42.06 8.29 -26.36
N LEU A 174 42.36 9.58 -26.59
CA LEU A 174 41.78 10.65 -25.78
C LEU A 174 40.43 11.06 -26.40
N PRO A 175 39.49 11.62 -25.62
CA PRO A 175 38.23 12.11 -26.17
C PRO A 175 38.49 13.12 -27.30
N ALA A 176 37.72 13.02 -28.39
CA ALA A 176 37.90 13.92 -29.55
C ALA A 176 37.64 15.39 -29.18
N VAL A 177 36.72 15.62 -28.25
CA VAL A 177 36.32 16.94 -27.76
C VAL A 177 36.08 16.84 -26.25
N ILE A 178 36.52 17.86 -25.51
CA ILE A 178 36.35 17.93 -24.06
C ILE A 178 35.78 19.30 -23.69
N PRO A 179 34.53 19.36 -23.19
CA PRO A 179 33.96 20.60 -22.68
C PRO A 179 34.66 21.07 -21.40
N TYR A 180 34.78 22.38 -21.23
CA TYR A 180 35.39 22.99 -20.06
C TYR A 180 34.70 24.28 -19.64
N GLU A 181 34.81 24.59 -18.35
CA GLU A 181 34.25 25.79 -17.72
C GLU A 181 35.28 26.39 -16.75
N TRP A 182 35.37 27.71 -16.71
CA TRP A 182 36.24 28.44 -15.79
C TRP A 182 35.46 29.02 -14.63
N PHE A 183 36.05 28.92 -13.44
CA PHE A 183 35.51 29.52 -12.23
C PHE A 183 36.56 30.33 -11.50
N GLU A 184 36.16 31.49 -11.02
CA GLU A 184 37.01 32.40 -10.27
C GLU A 184 36.46 32.58 -8.85
N ARG A 185 37.34 32.88 -7.90
CA ARG A 185 36.94 33.17 -6.52
C ARG A 185 37.52 34.53 -6.16
N PRO A 186 36.70 35.57 -5.90
CA PRO A 186 37.20 36.90 -5.57
C PRO A 186 38.18 36.92 -4.39
N SER A 187 38.03 35.97 -3.44
CA SER A 187 38.87 35.85 -2.25
C SER A 187 40.15 35.01 -2.43
N SER A 188 40.36 34.35 -3.57
CA SER A 188 41.54 33.51 -3.83
C SER A 188 42.05 33.70 -5.25
N PRO A 189 43.37 33.91 -5.46
CA PRO A 189 43.93 34.04 -6.80
C PRO A 189 43.95 32.71 -7.57
N GLN A 190 43.43 31.61 -7.01
CA GLN A 190 43.44 30.29 -7.63
C GLN A 190 42.12 29.95 -8.34
N PRO A 191 42.02 30.12 -9.68
CA PRO A 191 40.84 29.73 -10.44
C PRO A 191 40.72 28.20 -10.56
N VAL A 192 39.49 27.74 -10.77
CA VAL A 192 39.18 26.34 -11.07
C VAL A 192 38.93 26.19 -12.56
N LEU A 193 39.62 25.23 -13.18
CA LEU A 193 39.31 24.73 -14.51
C LEU A 193 38.56 23.41 -14.36
N LEU A 194 37.28 23.42 -14.73
CA LEU A 194 36.41 22.25 -14.72
C LEU A 194 36.42 21.59 -16.11
N LEU A 195 36.68 20.29 -16.19
CA LEU A 195 36.67 19.52 -17.44
C LEU A 195 35.60 18.43 -17.39
N TRP A 196 34.76 18.34 -18.41
CA TRP A 196 33.76 17.28 -18.56
C TRP A 196 34.34 16.14 -19.40
N ILE A 197 34.56 14.98 -18.77
CA ILE A 197 35.26 13.84 -19.36
C ILE A 197 34.24 12.75 -19.68
N ASP A 198 34.18 12.35 -20.95
CA ASP A 198 33.44 11.17 -21.38
C ASP A 198 34.08 9.92 -20.78
N GLU A 199 33.33 9.23 -19.92
CA GLU A 199 33.81 8.03 -19.26
C GLU A 199 33.92 6.82 -20.19
N ASP A 200 33.16 6.76 -21.28
CA ASP A 200 33.21 5.63 -22.21
C ASP A 200 34.62 5.49 -22.82
N VAL A 201 35.32 6.62 -22.98
CA VAL A 201 36.74 6.67 -23.41
C VAL A 201 37.70 6.13 -22.35
N LEU A 202 37.35 6.25 -21.05
CA LEU A 202 38.14 5.68 -19.96
C LEU A 202 37.90 4.17 -19.83
N ALA A 203 36.71 3.69 -20.19
CA ALA A 203 36.33 2.29 -20.11
C ALA A 203 36.99 1.41 -21.20
N ASP A 204 37.31 1.98 -22.37
CA ASP A 204 37.73 1.23 -23.57
C ASP A 204 39.04 0.43 -23.40
N THR A 205 40.00 0.93 -22.62
CA THR A 205 41.35 0.34 -22.53
C THR A 205 41.67 -0.43 -21.26
N ARG A 206 40.71 -0.59 -20.33
CA ARG A 206 40.95 -1.14 -18.97
C ARG A 206 42.13 -0.50 -18.21
N ALA A 207 42.53 0.71 -18.63
CA ALA A 207 43.66 1.48 -18.08
C ALA A 207 43.25 2.96 -17.89
N PRO A 208 42.22 3.24 -17.08
CA PRO A 208 41.69 4.59 -16.89
C PRO A 208 42.69 5.59 -16.26
N LEU A 209 43.62 5.16 -15.39
CA LEU A 209 44.62 6.04 -14.79
C LEU A 209 45.62 6.54 -15.83
N GLU A 210 46.14 5.66 -16.69
CA GLU A 210 47.02 6.07 -17.80
C GLU A 210 46.31 7.02 -18.77
N ARG A 211 45.01 6.81 -19.04
CA ARG A 211 44.19 7.74 -19.83
C ARG A 211 44.11 9.13 -19.21
N VAL A 212 43.84 9.21 -17.90
CA VAL A 212 43.79 10.50 -17.19
C VAL A 212 45.18 11.15 -17.14
N LYS A 213 46.26 10.36 -16.99
CA LYS A 213 47.65 10.87 -17.07
C LYS A 213 47.94 11.45 -18.46
N ALA A 214 47.54 10.77 -19.52
CA ALA A 214 47.69 11.23 -20.90
C ALA A 214 46.89 12.52 -21.16
N LEU A 215 45.66 12.61 -20.64
CA LEU A 215 44.83 13.81 -20.71
C LEU A 215 45.50 14.99 -19.99
N ARG A 216 46.00 14.76 -18.76
CA ARG A 216 46.74 15.77 -17.98
C ARG A 216 47.98 16.26 -18.73
N GLN A 217 48.70 15.37 -19.39
CA GLN A 217 49.85 15.74 -20.23
C GLN A 217 49.42 16.55 -21.47
N ALA A 218 48.32 16.17 -22.14
CA ALA A 218 47.79 16.88 -23.29
C ALA A 218 47.34 18.31 -22.96
N LEU A 219 46.88 18.56 -21.73
CA LEU A 219 46.56 19.89 -21.24
C LEU A 219 47.81 20.74 -20.97
N CYS A 220 48.83 20.15 -20.31
CA CYS A 220 49.98 20.91 -19.81
C CYS A 220 51.11 21.10 -20.83
N ALA A 221 51.35 20.12 -21.70
CA ALA A 221 52.46 20.17 -22.65
C ALA A 221 52.36 21.32 -23.67
N PRO A 222 51.20 21.56 -24.33
CA PRO A 222 51.06 22.69 -25.25
C PRO A 222 51.15 24.05 -24.56
N ALA A 223 50.76 24.13 -23.28
CA ALA A 223 50.81 25.35 -22.49
C ALA A 223 52.22 25.66 -21.92
N ASN A 224 53.21 24.77 -22.11
CA ASN A 224 54.50 24.81 -21.40
C ASN A 224 54.32 25.00 -19.88
N ALA A 225 53.27 24.40 -19.33
CA ALA A 225 52.84 24.57 -17.95
C ALA A 225 53.54 23.54 -17.05
N PHE A 226 54.81 23.80 -16.69
CA PHE A 226 55.61 22.92 -15.83
C PHE A 226 56.03 23.63 -14.52
N PRO A 227 55.81 23.02 -13.34
CA PRO A 227 55.16 21.72 -13.12
C PRO A 227 53.64 21.78 -13.37
N CYS A 228 53.11 20.72 -13.99
CA CYS A 228 51.69 20.61 -14.33
C CYS A 228 50.83 20.58 -13.07
N PRO A 229 49.67 21.28 -13.03
CA PRO A 229 48.83 21.37 -11.84
C PRO A 229 48.40 20.00 -11.31
N LYS A 230 48.07 19.96 -10.02
CA LYS A 230 47.40 18.80 -9.41
C LYS A 230 46.02 18.65 -10.01
N MET A 231 45.62 17.42 -10.31
CA MET A 231 44.32 17.10 -10.89
C MET A 231 43.48 16.35 -9.87
N LYS A 232 42.24 16.80 -9.67
CA LYS A 232 41.24 16.08 -8.90
C LYS A 232 40.16 15.60 -9.87
N ILE A 233 39.74 14.35 -9.76
CA ILE A 233 38.70 13.77 -10.62
C ILE A 233 37.47 13.49 -9.77
N LEU A 234 36.33 14.06 -10.11
CA LEU A 234 35.02 13.63 -9.62
C LEU A 234 34.59 12.46 -10.51
N GLY A 235 34.71 11.25 -9.98
CA GLY A 235 34.56 10.01 -10.72
C GLY A 235 35.44 8.90 -10.15
N PRO A 236 35.33 7.67 -10.68
CA PRO A 236 34.50 7.31 -11.85
C PRO A 236 32.99 7.28 -11.58
N TYR A 237 32.22 7.36 -12.65
CA TYR A 237 30.76 7.31 -12.70
C TYR A 237 30.25 5.87 -12.59
N SER A 238 30.87 4.94 -13.31
CA SER A 238 30.49 3.54 -13.38
C SER A 238 31.38 2.64 -12.51
N SER A 239 30.75 1.62 -11.91
CA SER A 239 31.45 0.57 -11.16
C SER A 239 32.48 -0.20 -11.99
N GLY A 240 32.30 -0.25 -13.33
CA GLY A 240 33.24 -0.88 -14.25
C GLY A 240 34.59 -0.17 -14.27
N VAL A 241 34.56 1.16 -14.48
CA VAL A 241 35.77 1.97 -14.50
C VAL A 241 36.42 2.03 -13.12
N LEU A 242 35.65 2.01 -12.02
CA LEU A 242 36.22 1.92 -10.66
C LEU A 242 37.05 0.65 -10.45
N ARG A 243 36.52 -0.50 -10.88
CA ARG A 243 37.23 -1.78 -10.79
C ARG A 243 38.52 -1.75 -11.60
N ASP A 244 38.45 -1.27 -12.84
CA ASP A 244 39.62 -1.23 -13.73
C ASP A 244 40.66 -0.24 -13.19
N LEU A 245 40.24 0.89 -12.61
CA LEU A 245 41.09 1.86 -11.94
C LEU A 245 41.80 1.26 -10.71
N ALA A 246 41.08 0.53 -9.86
CA ALA A 246 41.66 -0.13 -8.70
C ALA A 246 42.68 -1.21 -9.12
N THR A 247 42.35 -1.99 -10.15
CA THR A 247 43.23 -3.05 -10.69
C THR A 247 44.51 -2.47 -11.29
N GLU A 248 44.42 -1.37 -12.02
CA GLU A 248 45.56 -0.68 -12.61
C GLU A 248 46.48 -0.07 -11.55
N MET A 249 45.92 0.48 -10.46
CA MET A 249 46.71 1.03 -9.35
C MET A 249 47.45 -0.04 -8.54
N ASP A 250 46.87 -1.23 -8.42
CA ASP A 250 47.50 -2.37 -7.73
C ASP A 250 48.59 -3.05 -8.59
N SER A 251 48.56 -2.84 -9.91
CA SER A 251 49.55 -3.40 -10.83
C SER A 251 50.92 -2.71 -10.67
N PRO A 252 52.03 -3.45 -10.47
CA PRO A 252 53.36 -2.84 -10.44
C PRO A 252 53.66 -2.22 -11.81
N ALA A 253 54.03 -0.94 -11.83
CA ALA A 253 54.30 -0.15 -13.04
C ALA A 253 55.08 -0.98 -14.08
N SER A 254 54.40 -1.35 -15.16
CA SER A 254 54.98 -2.19 -16.20
C SER A 254 56.10 -1.43 -16.88
N ALA A 255 57.32 -1.96 -16.84
CA ALA A 255 58.39 -1.51 -17.72
C ALA A 255 57.90 -1.61 -19.17
N PRO A 256 58.20 -0.61 -20.03
CA PRO A 256 57.73 -0.63 -21.41
C PRO A 256 58.31 -1.85 -22.14
N ASP A 257 57.42 -2.52 -22.87
CA ASP A 257 57.73 -3.63 -23.77
C ASP A 257 58.84 -3.20 -24.75
N GLY A 258 59.94 -3.93 -24.76
CA GLY A 258 61.19 -3.51 -25.39
C GLY A 258 62.27 -4.57 -25.30
N ASP A 259 62.20 -5.51 -26.24
CA ASP A 259 63.28 -6.41 -26.61
C ASP A 259 64.64 -5.69 -26.68
N GLN A 260 65.54 -5.95 -25.73
CA GLN A 260 66.99 -6.05 -25.96
C GLN A 260 67.76 -6.56 -24.72
N LYS A 261 68.38 -7.73 -24.91
CA LYS A 261 69.35 -8.38 -24.02
C LYS A 261 70.47 -7.43 -23.56
N LYS A 262 70.85 -7.51 -22.27
CA LYS A 262 72.25 -7.67 -21.82
C LYS A 262 72.35 -8.04 -20.32
N LYS A 263 73.39 -8.83 -20.02
CA LYS A 263 73.69 -9.57 -18.79
C LYS A 263 74.03 -8.68 -17.56
N ALA A 264 73.60 -9.15 -16.38
CA ALA A 264 74.13 -9.07 -14.99
C ALA A 264 75.43 -8.26 -14.71
N PRO A 265 75.62 -7.62 -13.52
CA PRO A 265 75.52 -8.30 -12.22
C PRO A 265 74.81 -7.57 -11.07
N GLN A 266 74.36 -8.40 -10.13
CA GLN A 266 73.75 -8.09 -8.85
C GLN A 266 74.66 -7.18 -8.02
N THR A 267 74.15 -6.01 -7.64
CA THR A 267 74.60 -5.29 -6.45
C THR A 267 73.35 -4.91 -5.66
N GLY A 268 73.29 -5.43 -4.43
CA GLY A 268 72.19 -5.16 -3.52
C GLY A 268 72.22 -3.71 -3.08
N LEU A 269 71.24 -2.93 -3.52
CA LEU A 269 70.76 -1.76 -2.81
C LEU A 269 69.23 -1.86 -2.77
N LYS A 270 68.69 -1.92 -1.55
CA LYS A 270 67.25 -1.79 -1.27
C LYS A 270 66.74 -0.49 -1.91
N PRO A 271 65.62 -0.48 -2.67
CA PRO A 271 64.96 0.78 -2.98
C PRO A 271 64.17 1.22 -1.74
N LYS A 272 64.79 2.09 -0.92
CA LYS A 272 64.05 3.12 -0.20
C LYS A 272 63.83 4.26 -1.21
N GLU A 273 62.82 4.12 -2.06
CA GLU A 273 62.19 5.27 -2.69
C GLU A 273 60.76 5.33 -2.13
N GLU A 274 60.57 6.20 -1.14
CA GLU A 274 59.25 6.72 -0.81
C GLU A 274 58.69 7.34 -2.10
N ALA A 275 57.78 6.61 -2.76
CA ALA A 275 57.12 7.06 -3.97
C ALA A 275 56.48 8.42 -3.71
N LYS A 276 56.93 9.46 -4.42
CA LYS A 276 56.31 10.79 -4.37
C LYS A 276 54.80 10.64 -4.57
N PRO A 277 53.95 11.29 -3.75
CA PRO A 277 52.50 11.17 -3.92
C PRO A 277 52.11 11.60 -5.32
N GLU A 278 51.47 10.71 -6.08
CA GLU A 278 50.99 11.02 -7.43
C GLU A 278 50.03 12.23 -7.39
N ASN A 279 50.14 13.13 -8.37
CA ASN A 279 49.42 14.41 -8.41
C ASN A 279 47.93 14.28 -8.83
N ILE A 280 47.33 13.09 -8.72
CA ILE A 280 45.95 12.79 -9.16
C ILE A 280 45.19 12.11 -8.03
N ARG A 281 44.02 12.65 -7.65
CA ARG A 281 43.08 12.05 -6.69
C ARG A 281 41.70 11.90 -7.30
N PHE A 282 41.01 10.80 -6.98
CA PHE A 282 39.68 10.46 -7.45
C PHE A 282 38.67 10.56 -6.31
N PHE A 283 37.50 11.10 -6.61
CA PHE A 283 36.35 11.23 -5.72
C PHE A 283 35.18 10.49 -6.35
N SER A 284 35.03 9.20 -6.04
CA SER A 284 33.95 8.36 -6.57
C SER A 284 32.62 8.78 -5.95
N PHE A 285 31.71 9.28 -6.78
CA PHE A 285 30.39 9.76 -6.36
C PHE A 285 29.23 8.89 -6.85
N SER A 286 29.47 7.95 -7.77
CA SER A 286 28.42 7.15 -8.42
C SER A 286 28.73 5.66 -8.49
N ALA A 287 30.00 5.25 -8.53
CA ALA A 287 30.37 3.83 -8.50
C ALA A 287 30.21 3.23 -7.08
N THR A 288 29.13 2.47 -6.87
CA THR A 288 28.71 1.92 -5.56
C THR A 288 29.18 0.49 -5.28
N ILE A 289 29.82 -0.18 -6.24
CA ILE A 289 30.31 -1.57 -6.10
C ILE A 289 31.06 -1.78 -4.78
N SER A 290 30.78 -2.87 -4.07
CA SER A 290 31.41 -3.15 -2.78
C SER A 290 32.90 -3.45 -2.92
N ASP A 291 33.69 -3.15 -1.88
CA ASP A 291 35.12 -3.46 -1.88
C ASP A 291 35.39 -4.97 -1.99
N ALA A 292 34.47 -5.81 -1.50
CA ALA A 292 34.55 -7.27 -1.64
C ALA A 292 34.42 -7.72 -3.11
N ASP A 293 33.72 -6.95 -3.95
CA ASP A 293 33.45 -7.29 -5.35
C ASP A 293 34.44 -6.64 -6.34
N LEU A 294 35.28 -5.70 -5.87
CA LEU A 294 36.27 -4.99 -6.70
C LEU A 294 37.43 -5.88 -7.16
N LYS A 295 37.67 -7.04 -6.51
CA LYS A 295 38.77 -8.00 -6.79
C LYS A 295 40.20 -7.43 -6.67
N ALA A 296 40.35 -6.14 -6.41
CA ALA A 296 41.60 -5.43 -6.17
C ALA A 296 41.43 -4.49 -4.97
N PRO A 297 42.48 -4.23 -4.17
CA PRO A 297 42.39 -3.31 -3.05
C PRO A 297 42.08 -1.89 -3.54
N LEU A 298 41.13 -1.23 -2.88
CA LEU A 298 40.93 0.19 -3.08
C LEU A 298 42.08 0.94 -2.37
N HIS A 299 42.71 1.89 -3.07
CA HIS A 299 43.76 2.75 -2.52
C HIS A 299 43.13 4.02 -1.92
N PRO A 300 42.71 4.05 -0.63
CA PRO A 300 41.92 5.14 -0.06
C PRO A 300 42.64 6.50 -0.07
N GLU A 301 43.97 6.50 -0.09
CA GLU A 301 44.80 7.69 -0.21
C GLU A 301 44.72 8.35 -1.60
N ARG A 302 44.20 7.61 -2.60
CA ARG A 302 44.06 8.04 -4.00
C ARG A 302 42.61 8.09 -4.48
N ILE A 303 41.77 7.16 -4.01
CA ILE A 303 40.37 7.00 -4.39
C ILE A 303 39.51 7.17 -3.13
N ILE A 304 38.81 8.29 -3.06
CA ILE A 304 37.92 8.62 -1.96
C ILE A 304 36.48 8.40 -2.40
N ARG A 305 35.70 7.65 -1.63
CA ARG A 305 34.26 7.48 -1.91
C ARG A 305 33.46 8.58 -1.23
N THR A 306 32.53 9.15 -1.97
CA THR A 306 31.52 10.12 -1.48
C THR A 306 30.10 9.56 -1.58
N ILE A 307 29.99 8.26 -1.88
CA ILE A 307 28.76 7.47 -1.95
C ILE A 307 28.96 6.15 -1.19
N ALA A 308 27.88 5.60 -0.62
CA ALA A 308 27.93 4.35 0.13
C ALA A 308 28.09 3.15 -0.82
N GLN A 309 28.50 2.03 -0.24
CA GLN A 309 28.66 0.77 -0.95
C GLN A 309 27.35 -0.03 -0.99
N ASP A 310 27.19 -0.87 -2.00
CA ASP A 310 26.00 -1.70 -2.22
C ASP A 310 25.67 -2.61 -1.02
N ASP A 311 26.68 -3.11 -0.30
CA ASP A 311 26.50 -3.96 0.88
C ASP A 311 25.95 -3.20 2.09
N VAL A 312 26.31 -1.93 2.26
CA VAL A 312 25.72 -1.04 3.28
C VAL A 312 24.22 -0.86 3.02
N LEU A 313 23.82 -0.67 1.75
CA LEU A 313 22.40 -0.56 1.37
C LEU A 313 21.67 -1.89 1.58
N ALA A 314 22.26 -3.00 1.11
CA ALA A 314 21.68 -4.32 1.23
C ALA A 314 21.49 -4.76 2.69
N ARG A 315 22.46 -4.46 3.56
CA ARG A 315 22.36 -4.72 5.00
C ARG A 315 21.19 -3.98 5.63
N ALA A 316 21.01 -2.70 5.30
CA ALA A 316 19.90 -1.90 5.83
C ALA A 316 18.54 -2.47 5.42
N ILE A 317 18.40 -2.93 4.16
CA ILE A 317 17.18 -3.62 3.71
C ILE A 317 16.99 -4.95 4.45
N GLY A 318 18.04 -5.76 4.60
CA GLY A 318 17.94 -7.02 5.33
C GLY A 318 17.44 -6.84 6.77
N LEU A 319 17.89 -5.79 7.45
CA LEU A 319 17.39 -5.41 8.78
C LEU A 319 15.91 -4.95 8.76
N GLU A 320 15.52 -4.16 7.77
CA GLU A 320 14.13 -3.69 7.62
C GLU A 320 13.17 -4.84 7.28
N LEU A 321 13.58 -5.81 6.45
CA LEU A 321 12.80 -7.02 6.17
C LEU A 321 12.54 -7.83 7.46
N ARG A 322 13.55 -7.99 8.34
CA ARG A 322 13.37 -8.61 9.65
C ARG A 322 12.38 -7.83 10.53
N ARG A 323 12.44 -6.50 10.52
CA ARG A 323 11.47 -5.65 11.25
C ARG A 323 10.04 -5.82 10.73
N ARG A 324 9.88 -6.16 9.45
CA ARG A 324 8.61 -6.52 8.81
C ARG A 324 8.27 -8.02 8.89
N ARG A 325 9.03 -8.77 9.69
CA ARG A 325 8.83 -10.21 9.95
C ARG A 325 8.98 -11.09 8.70
N ILE A 326 9.82 -10.66 7.78
CA ILE A 326 10.26 -11.47 6.65
C ILE A 326 11.60 -12.06 7.06
N TYR A 327 11.66 -13.38 7.15
CA TYR A 327 12.85 -14.12 7.57
C TYR A 327 13.27 -15.05 6.43
N PRO A 328 14.12 -14.56 5.51
CA PRO A 328 14.52 -15.34 4.36
C PRO A 328 15.28 -16.61 4.74
N GLY A 329 14.85 -17.75 4.21
CA GLY A 329 15.44 -19.06 4.42
C GLY A 329 15.18 -19.69 5.80
N SER A 330 15.50 -20.98 5.90
CA SER A 330 15.32 -21.80 7.12
C SER A 330 16.35 -21.44 8.21
N TYR A 331 16.16 -20.33 8.91
CA TYR A 331 16.98 -20.02 10.09
C TYR A 331 16.51 -20.82 11.31
N PRO A 332 17.39 -21.55 12.02
CA PRO A 332 17.10 -21.97 13.38
C PRO A 332 16.98 -20.72 14.26
N VAL A 333 15.79 -20.48 14.80
CA VAL A 333 15.47 -19.33 15.66
C VAL A 333 16.44 -19.33 16.86
N PHE A 334 17.32 -18.33 16.95
CA PHE A 334 18.11 -18.05 18.16
C PHE A 334 17.17 -17.63 19.32
N PRO A 335 17.54 -17.85 20.59
CA PRO A 335 16.61 -18.12 21.70
C PRO A 335 15.86 -16.91 22.27
N PHE A 336 15.74 -15.80 21.54
CA PHE A 336 15.04 -14.59 22.00
C PHE A 336 13.60 -14.44 21.48
N GLN A 337 13.07 -15.44 20.77
CA GLN A 337 11.68 -15.43 20.34
C GLN A 337 11.00 -16.78 20.58
N ASN A 338 10.66 -17.01 21.86
CA ASN A 338 9.91 -18.20 22.31
C ASN A 338 8.42 -18.21 21.92
N ASP A 339 7.95 -17.25 21.10
CA ASP A 339 6.52 -17.07 20.83
C ASP A 339 5.97 -17.91 19.67
N CYS A 340 6.80 -18.69 18.99
CA CYS A 340 6.33 -19.63 17.99
C CYS A 340 7.18 -20.90 17.97
N GLY A 341 6.87 -21.86 18.84
CA GLY A 341 7.56 -23.13 18.99
C GLY A 341 7.54 -24.08 17.79
N ASN A 342 7.23 -23.61 16.57
CA ASN A 342 7.28 -24.43 15.34
C ASN A 342 7.23 -23.68 13.99
N CYS A 343 7.49 -22.36 13.93
CA CYS A 343 7.44 -21.65 12.65
C CYS A 343 8.73 -21.89 11.83
N ARG A 344 8.68 -22.86 10.91
CA ARG A 344 9.55 -22.87 9.73
C ARG A 344 9.17 -21.66 8.87
N HIS A 345 9.85 -20.54 9.06
CA HIS A 345 9.80 -19.46 8.08
C HIS A 345 10.69 -19.87 6.91
N ASP A 346 10.07 -20.30 5.82
CA ASP A 346 10.74 -20.51 4.53
C ASP A 346 10.25 -19.41 3.59
N ASP A 347 10.55 -18.16 3.96
CA ASP A 347 10.19 -16.99 3.17
C ASP A 347 11.20 -16.86 2.02
N HIS A 348 10.69 -16.64 0.80
CA HIS A 348 11.53 -16.44 -0.38
C HIS A 348 11.61 -14.96 -0.76
N VAL A 349 12.74 -14.57 -1.36
CA VAL A 349 13.00 -13.21 -1.85
C VAL A 349 13.34 -13.26 -3.32
N ALA A 350 12.72 -12.40 -4.14
CA ALA A 350 13.09 -12.22 -5.53
C ALA A 350 13.97 -10.98 -5.70
N LEU A 351 15.06 -11.09 -6.46
CA LEU A 351 15.96 -9.98 -6.79
C LEU A 351 15.99 -9.82 -8.31
N ILE A 352 15.58 -8.65 -8.81
CA ILE A 352 15.48 -8.32 -10.22
C ILE A 352 16.41 -7.15 -10.53
N SER A 353 17.31 -7.33 -11.49
CA SER A 353 18.30 -6.30 -11.85
C SER A 353 18.60 -6.32 -13.35
N ASP A 354 19.23 -5.28 -13.86
CA ASP A 354 19.78 -5.28 -15.22
C ASP A 354 20.98 -6.25 -15.33
N ARG A 355 21.12 -6.93 -16.47
CA ARG A 355 22.16 -7.96 -16.69
C ARG A 355 23.41 -7.42 -17.39
N ASP A 356 23.24 -6.35 -18.15
CA ASP A 356 24.23 -5.81 -19.07
C ASP A 356 25.31 -5.00 -18.35
N THR A 357 24.99 -4.31 -17.25
CA THR A 357 26.00 -3.54 -16.50
C THR A 357 26.77 -4.37 -15.47
N LEU A 358 27.98 -3.91 -15.10
CA LEU A 358 28.71 -4.52 -13.97
C LEU A 358 27.95 -4.32 -12.65
N TYR A 359 27.43 -3.11 -12.44
CA TYR A 359 26.65 -2.73 -11.27
C TYR A 359 25.47 -3.69 -11.06
N GLY A 360 24.63 -3.87 -12.09
CA GLY A 360 23.42 -4.70 -11.98
C GLY A 360 23.71 -6.16 -11.65
N ARG A 361 24.89 -6.67 -12.05
CA ARG A 361 25.35 -8.01 -11.68
C ARG A 361 25.86 -8.07 -10.24
N THR A 362 26.72 -7.14 -9.82
CA THR A 362 27.37 -7.18 -8.50
C THR A 362 26.42 -6.79 -7.37
N ILE A 363 25.47 -5.88 -7.60
CA ILE A 363 24.52 -5.49 -6.56
C ILE A 363 23.64 -6.67 -6.12
N VAL A 364 23.24 -7.54 -7.06
CA VAL A 364 22.50 -8.76 -6.73
C VAL A 364 23.32 -9.68 -5.83
N ASP A 365 24.62 -9.82 -6.11
CA ASP A 365 25.53 -10.64 -5.31
C ASP A 365 25.74 -10.04 -3.90
N ALA A 366 25.85 -8.71 -3.79
CA ALA A 366 25.87 -8.00 -2.50
C ALA A 366 24.59 -8.26 -1.68
N PHE A 367 23.41 -8.19 -2.30
CA PHE A 367 22.15 -8.53 -1.62
C PHE A 367 22.07 -10.00 -1.20
N ILE A 368 22.51 -10.94 -2.05
CA ILE A 368 22.54 -12.37 -1.70
C ILE A 368 23.40 -12.61 -0.46
N ARG A 369 24.57 -11.94 -0.38
CA ARG A 369 25.49 -12.04 0.76
C ARG A 369 24.90 -11.43 2.03
N GLU A 370 24.41 -10.20 1.95
CA GLU A 370 23.93 -9.46 3.13
C GLU A 370 22.61 -10.01 3.69
N LEU A 371 21.70 -10.51 2.84
CA LEU A 371 20.43 -11.12 3.28
C LEU A 371 20.62 -12.45 4.05
N ARG A 372 21.76 -13.12 3.91
CA ARG A 372 22.12 -14.30 4.73
C ARG A 372 22.52 -13.92 6.17
N CYS A 373 23.03 -12.70 6.34
CA CYS A 373 23.61 -12.21 7.60
C CYS A 373 23.06 -10.87 8.13
N PRO A 374 21.73 -10.61 8.18
CA PRO A 374 21.23 -9.32 8.66
C PRO A 374 21.26 -9.20 10.20
N ASP A 375 22.45 -9.06 10.81
CA ASP A 375 22.60 -8.85 12.26
C ASP A 375 22.85 -7.36 12.60
N GLU A 376 22.15 -6.89 13.65
CA GLU A 376 22.35 -5.54 14.20
C GLU A 376 23.70 -5.43 14.91
N ALA A 377 24.18 -6.52 15.55
CA ALA A 377 25.45 -6.55 16.25
C ALA A 377 26.62 -6.76 15.28
N HIS A 378 27.54 -5.80 15.23
CA HIS A 378 28.67 -5.77 14.28
C HIS A 378 29.57 -7.02 14.34
N ASP A 379 29.87 -7.51 15.55
CA ASP A 379 30.74 -8.68 15.72
C ASP A 379 30.09 -9.97 15.19
N LYS A 380 28.78 -10.13 15.44
CA LYS A 380 28.00 -11.27 14.92
C LYS A 380 27.84 -11.18 13.41
N TYR A 381 27.62 -9.98 12.89
CA TYR A 381 27.56 -9.69 11.47
C TYR A 381 28.85 -10.13 10.76
N LYS A 382 30.02 -9.68 11.22
CA LYS A 382 31.32 -10.08 10.65
C LYS A 382 31.56 -11.59 10.72
N SER A 383 31.25 -12.21 11.86
CA SER A 383 31.40 -13.66 12.03
C SER A 383 30.43 -14.47 11.15
N CYS A 384 29.27 -13.91 10.79
CA CYS A 384 28.33 -14.54 9.87
C CYS A 384 28.83 -14.44 8.43
N LEU A 385 29.25 -13.24 7.99
CA LEU A 385 29.75 -13.02 6.65
C LEU A 385 30.97 -13.87 6.30
N SER A 386 31.86 -14.13 7.28
CA SER A 386 33.03 -14.99 7.06
C SER A 386 32.67 -16.44 6.69
N ARG A 387 31.41 -16.86 6.86
CA ARG A 387 30.91 -18.19 6.49
C ARG A 387 30.42 -18.28 5.05
N PHE A 388 30.23 -17.15 4.38
CA PHE A 388 29.67 -17.07 3.03
C PHE A 388 30.59 -16.22 2.14
N PRO A 389 31.74 -16.76 1.70
CA PRO A 389 32.67 -16.05 0.83
C PRO A 389 32.05 -15.73 -0.53
N VAL A 390 32.63 -14.74 -1.22
CA VAL A 390 32.21 -14.31 -2.56
C VAL A 390 32.31 -15.48 -3.54
N GLY A 391 31.26 -15.69 -4.35
CA GLY A 391 31.22 -16.73 -5.38
C GLY A 391 30.55 -18.05 -4.97
N GLU A 392 30.00 -18.15 -3.76
CA GLU A 392 29.14 -19.29 -3.39
C GLU A 392 27.85 -19.35 -4.23
N PRO A 393 27.30 -20.56 -4.47
CA PRO A 393 25.99 -20.70 -5.09
C PRO A 393 24.92 -19.99 -4.25
N HIS A 394 24.03 -19.27 -4.93
CA HIS A 394 22.91 -18.59 -4.28
C HIS A 394 21.97 -19.61 -3.64
N PRO A 395 21.33 -19.26 -2.51
CA PRO A 395 20.48 -20.21 -1.80
C PRO A 395 19.13 -20.37 -2.52
N GLU A 396 18.47 -21.52 -2.37
CA GLU A 396 17.18 -21.82 -3.02
C GLU A 396 16.04 -20.85 -2.65
N TRP A 397 16.16 -20.14 -1.52
CA TRP A 397 15.20 -19.14 -1.09
C TRP A 397 15.36 -17.76 -1.76
N ILE A 398 16.40 -17.57 -2.58
CA ILE A 398 16.58 -16.36 -3.41
C ILE A 398 16.32 -16.67 -4.88
N HIS A 399 15.36 -15.96 -5.45
CA HIS A 399 15.00 -16.05 -6.86
C HIS A 399 15.63 -14.89 -7.64
N ARG A 400 16.68 -15.17 -8.40
CA ARG A 400 17.30 -14.17 -9.27
C ARG A 400 16.53 -14.05 -10.58
N ARG A 401 16.25 -12.82 -11.00
CA ARG A 401 15.74 -12.47 -12.33
C ARG A 401 16.54 -11.31 -12.90
N ALA A 402 16.61 -11.24 -14.22
CA ALA A 402 17.31 -10.16 -14.88
C ALA A 402 16.62 -9.73 -16.17
N TYR A 403 16.81 -8.47 -16.53
CA TYR A 403 16.36 -7.88 -17.78
C TYR A 403 17.51 -7.13 -18.47
N LEU A 404 17.30 -6.69 -19.71
CA LEU A 404 18.22 -5.80 -20.42
C LEU A 404 17.73 -4.36 -20.27
N ARG A 405 18.64 -3.45 -19.93
CA ARG A 405 18.33 -2.02 -19.77
C ARG A 405 17.63 -1.44 -21.00
N GLY A 406 16.76 -0.45 -20.78
CA GLY A 406 15.95 0.17 -21.84
C GLY A 406 14.73 -0.67 -22.20
N LEU A 407 13.92 -1.03 -21.20
CA LEU A 407 12.74 -1.89 -21.37
C LEU A 407 11.65 -1.27 -22.25
N ASP A 408 11.61 0.05 -22.34
CA ASP A 408 10.68 0.80 -23.20
C ASP A 408 11.07 0.84 -24.67
N GLY A 409 12.31 0.47 -25.01
CA GLY A 409 12.82 0.47 -26.37
C GLY A 409 13.10 1.86 -26.94
N MET A 410 13.21 2.89 -26.08
CA MET A 410 13.46 4.26 -26.54
C MET A 410 14.91 4.43 -27.01
N LEU A 411 15.07 4.80 -28.28
CA LEU A 411 16.38 5.12 -28.87
C LEU A 411 16.69 6.62 -28.75
N PRO A 412 17.98 7.01 -28.79
CA PRO A 412 18.38 8.40 -28.95
C PRO A 412 17.72 9.03 -30.18
N ALA A 413 17.38 10.33 -30.11
CA ALA A 413 16.92 11.06 -31.29
C ALA A 413 18.06 11.12 -32.32
N THR A 414 17.89 10.46 -33.46
CA THR A 414 18.80 10.58 -34.60
C THR A 414 18.23 11.53 -35.63
N ASN A 415 19.10 12.32 -36.27
CA ASN A 415 18.76 13.17 -37.40
C ASN A 415 18.06 12.34 -38.48
N SER A 416 16.78 12.62 -38.73
CA SER A 416 15.98 11.97 -39.76
C SER A 416 16.34 12.51 -41.15
N SER A 417 17.54 12.21 -41.63
CA SER A 417 17.91 12.35 -43.03
C SER A 417 17.86 10.98 -43.71
N GLY A 418 16.80 10.74 -44.48
CA GLY A 418 16.78 9.75 -45.56
C GLY A 418 15.84 8.57 -45.38
N ASP A 419 14.52 8.79 -45.53
CA ASP A 419 13.71 8.03 -46.50
C ASP A 419 12.36 8.72 -46.74
N LYS A 420 12.34 9.73 -47.62
CA LYS A 420 11.10 10.20 -48.25
C LYS A 420 10.86 9.37 -49.51
N SER A 421 10.34 8.16 -49.35
CA SER A 421 9.66 7.50 -50.47
C SER A 421 8.24 8.05 -50.59
N SER A 422 8.01 8.65 -51.76
CA SER A 422 6.80 9.28 -52.27
C SER A 422 5.47 8.68 -51.78
N LYS A 423 4.61 9.54 -51.20
CA LYS A 423 3.16 9.43 -51.40
C LYS A 423 2.59 10.80 -51.75
N LYS A 424 2.08 10.85 -52.98
CA LYS A 424 1.43 12.00 -53.63
C LYS A 424 0.20 12.45 -52.86
N ASP A 425 -0.02 13.75 -52.90
CA ASP A 425 -1.19 14.50 -52.46
C ASP A 425 -2.53 13.81 -52.70
N ASN A 426 -3.39 13.86 -51.69
CA ASN A 426 -4.68 14.52 -51.85
C ASN A 426 -5.08 15.15 -50.53
N GLY A 427 -5.28 16.46 -50.56
CA GLY A 427 -5.63 17.27 -49.39
C GLY A 427 -7.04 16.98 -48.89
N ASP A 428 -7.20 17.08 -47.57
CA ASP A 428 -8.26 17.90 -46.96
C ASP A 428 -8.08 18.00 -45.44
N LYS A 429 -8.06 19.25 -44.97
CA LYS A 429 -8.38 19.77 -43.61
C LYS A 429 -7.50 19.32 -42.43
N GLU A 430 -6.49 20.16 -42.16
CA GLU A 430 -5.82 20.25 -40.86
C GLU A 430 -6.69 21.03 -39.85
N GLN A 431 -7.24 20.29 -38.88
CA GLN A 431 -7.46 20.76 -37.52
C GLN A 431 -7.43 19.54 -36.58
N GLY A 432 -6.35 19.40 -35.81
CA GLY A 432 -6.26 18.46 -34.69
C GLY A 432 -5.17 17.38 -34.80
N GLU A 433 -3.90 17.76 -34.64
CA GLU A 433 -2.78 16.81 -34.50
C GLU A 433 -2.00 16.98 -33.18
N SER A 434 -2.68 17.28 -32.08
CA SER A 434 -2.09 17.16 -30.73
C SER A 434 -2.59 15.95 -29.94
N SER A 435 -3.45 15.11 -30.54
CA SER A 435 -4.15 14.02 -29.83
C SER A 435 -3.87 12.61 -30.37
N LYS A 436 -3.10 12.45 -31.46
CA LYS A 436 -2.77 11.13 -32.03
C LYS A 436 -1.52 10.46 -31.45
N ALA A 437 -0.54 11.21 -30.95
CA ALA A 437 0.63 10.62 -30.27
C ALA A 437 0.26 9.95 -28.93
N GLN A 438 -0.85 10.36 -28.32
CA GLN A 438 -1.33 9.78 -27.06
C GLN A 438 -2.28 8.57 -27.27
N GLN A 439 -2.86 8.42 -28.47
CA GLN A 439 -3.81 7.34 -28.79
C GLN A 439 -3.15 6.05 -29.31
N SER A 440 -1.87 6.06 -29.72
CA SER A 440 -1.14 4.84 -30.08
C SER A 440 -0.65 4.03 -28.86
N SER A 441 -0.82 4.53 -27.62
CA SER A 441 -0.45 3.84 -26.37
C SER A 441 -1.40 2.69 -25.99
N LYS A 442 -2.53 2.51 -26.69
CA LYS A 442 -3.39 1.32 -26.62
C LYS A 442 -3.00 0.23 -27.64
N THR A 443 -1.80 0.30 -28.21
CA THR A 443 -1.29 -0.78 -29.07
C THR A 443 -1.09 -2.02 -28.22
N LEU A 444 -1.82 -3.09 -28.52
CA LEU A 444 -1.60 -4.44 -28.02
C LEU A 444 -0.10 -4.70 -27.80
N GLU A 445 0.26 -5.17 -26.61
CA GLU A 445 1.61 -5.64 -26.26
C GLU A 445 2.05 -6.69 -27.31
N ARG A 446 2.85 -6.28 -28.29
CA ARG A 446 3.33 -7.15 -29.36
C ARG A 446 4.64 -7.80 -28.92
N ALA A 447 4.82 -9.09 -29.21
CA ALA A 447 6.08 -9.80 -29.00
C ALA A 447 7.19 -9.41 -30.00
N PHE A 448 7.01 -8.32 -30.75
CA PHE A 448 7.94 -7.81 -31.75
C PHE A 448 7.95 -6.27 -31.70
N GLY A 449 9.12 -5.67 -31.92
CA GLY A 449 9.35 -4.23 -31.81
C GLY A 449 10.57 -3.92 -30.96
N GLN A 450 10.80 -2.63 -30.69
CA GLN A 450 11.92 -2.17 -29.86
C GLN A 450 11.63 -2.30 -28.36
N GLY A 451 10.36 -2.17 -27.94
CA GLY A 451 9.96 -2.31 -26.54
C GLY A 451 10.00 -3.76 -26.06
N GLN A 452 10.48 -3.97 -24.83
CA GLN A 452 10.68 -5.29 -24.20
C GLN A 452 9.56 -5.64 -23.20
N PHE A 453 8.37 -5.06 -23.35
CA PHE A 453 7.26 -5.25 -22.41
C PHE A 453 6.77 -6.72 -22.35
N ASP A 454 6.80 -7.48 -23.45
CA ASP A 454 6.44 -8.90 -23.46
C ASP A 454 7.41 -9.74 -22.60
N TYR A 455 8.73 -9.47 -22.67
CA TYR A 455 9.70 -10.12 -21.79
C TYR A 455 9.43 -9.82 -20.32
N LEU A 456 9.07 -8.57 -20.00
CA LEU A 456 8.74 -8.18 -18.64
C LEU A 456 7.48 -8.90 -18.11
N ARG A 457 6.45 -9.04 -18.94
CA ARG A 457 5.24 -9.82 -18.61
C ARG A 457 5.55 -11.30 -18.38
N ARG A 458 6.37 -11.90 -19.24
CA ARG A 458 6.80 -13.31 -19.09
C ARG A 458 7.62 -13.52 -17.83
N LEU A 459 8.50 -12.58 -17.49
CA LEU A 459 9.25 -12.59 -16.25
C LEU A 459 8.30 -12.54 -15.05
N ALA A 460 7.32 -11.64 -15.08
CA ALA A 460 6.32 -11.51 -14.01
C ALA A 460 5.44 -12.76 -13.86
N ALA A 461 4.98 -13.35 -14.97
CA ALA A 461 4.21 -14.58 -14.98
C ALA A 461 5.03 -15.77 -14.47
N SER A 462 6.26 -15.95 -14.96
CA SER A 462 7.16 -17.02 -14.49
C SER A 462 7.44 -16.92 -12.98
N LEU A 463 7.65 -15.71 -12.46
CA LEU A 463 7.86 -15.50 -11.03
C LEU A 463 6.58 -15.83 -10.22
N LYS A 464 5.40 -15.53 -10.78
CA LYS A 464 4.12 -15.84 -10.16
C LYS A 464 3.84 -17.35 -10.12
N ASP A 465 4.17 -18.06 -11.19
CA ASP A 465 4.05 -19.53 -11.26
C ASP A 465 4.94 -20.21 -10.20
N GLU A 466 6.14 -19.68 -9.98
CA GLU A 466 7.04 -20.13 -8.91
C GLU A 466 6.50 -19.85 -7.51
N ASP A 467 5.96 -18.65 -7.27
CA ASP A 467 5.29 -18.32 -6.01
C ASP A 467 4.10 -19.25 -5.72
N ASP A 468 3.29 -19.56 -6.73
CA ASP A 468 2.19 -20.51 -6.60
C ASP A 468 2.67 -21.94 -6.35
N ALA A 469 3.81 -22.34 -6.93
CA ALA A 469 4.44 -23.63 -6.63
C ALA A 469 4.92 -23.70 -5.18
N LEU A 470 5.63 -22.67 -4.70
CA LEU A 470 6.11 -22.59 -3.32
C LEU A 470 4.96 -22.65 -2.32
N LYS A 471 3.87 -21.92 -2.58
CA LYS A 471 2.67 -21.93 -1.73
C LYS A 471 1.98 -23.31 -1.73
N ARG A 472 1.91 -23.99 -2.88
CA ARG A 472 1.39 -25.36 -2.99
C ARG A 472 2.23 -26.37 -2.20
N ASP A 473 3.54 -26.17 -2.15
CA ASP A 473 4.47 -27.01 -1.39
C ASP A 473 4.49 -26.69 0.12
N GLY A 474 3.64 -25.77 0.58
CA GLY A 474 3.53 -25.37 1.99
C GLY A 474 4.64 -24.44 2.47
N LYS A 475 5.40 -23.81 1.56
CA LYS A 475 6.39 -22.77 1.87
C LYS A 475 5.75 -21.38 1.96
N GLY A 476 6.50 -20.40 2.46
CA GLY A 476 6.00 -19.04 2.71
C GLY A 476 5.67 -18.21 1.44
N GLY A 477 6.02 -18.72 0.25
CA GLY A 477 5.95 -17.98 -1.00
C GLY A 477 6.99 -16.87 -1.10
N ILE A 478 6.89 -16.04 -2.14
CA ILE A 478 7.75 -14.87 -2.33
C ILE A 478 7.20 -13.72 -1.49
N ARG A 479 7.92 -13.35 -0.43
CA ARG A 479 7.50 -12.35 0.57
C ARG A 479 8.15 -10.99 0.38
N ALA A 480 9.26 -10.91 -0.34
CA ALA A 480 9.88 -9.64 -0.71
C ALA A 480 10.43 -9.66 -2.14
N ILE A 481 10.39 -8.51 -2.80
CA ILE A 481 10.86 -8.33 -4.18
C ILE A 481 11.73 -7.08 -4.25
N GLY A 482 13.00 -7.27 -4.59
CA GLY A 482 13.98 -6.20 -4.82
C GLY A 482 14.11 -5.86 -6.29
N VAL A 483 13.94 -4.59 -6.64
CA VAL A 483 14.18 -4.07 -8.01
C VAL A 483 15.44 -3.19 -7.97
N LEU A 484 16.56 -3.72 -8.46
CA LEU A 484 17.93 -3.23 -8.16
C LEU A 484 18.67 -2.63 -9.36
N GLY A 485 17.99 -2.43 -10.50
CA GLY A 485 18.64 -1.88 -11.70
C GLY A 485 19.17 -0.46 -11.52
N ASN A 486 20.02 0.04 -12.41
CA ASN A 486 20.52 1.42 -12.32
C ASN A 486 19.49 2.45 -12.83
N ASP A 487 18.74 2.09 -13.88
CA ASP A 487 17.79 3.00 -14.54
C ASP A 487 16.44 3.07 -13.78
N VAL A 488 16.06 4.27 -13.34
CA VAL A 488 14.81 4.50 -12.62
C VAL A 488 13.56 4.22 -13.46
N PHE A 489 13.61 4.45 -14.77
CA PHE A 489 12.44 4.23 -15.63
C PHE A 489 12.17 2.74 -15.82
N ASP A 490 13.23 1.93 -15.92
CA ASP A 490 13.10 0.48 -15.95
C ASP A 490 12.59 -0.06 -14.60
N LYS A 491 13.06 0.50 -13.46
CA LYS A 491 12.51 0.16 -12.12
C LYS A 491 11.00 0.35 -12.08
N LEU A 492 10.50 1.49 -12.56
CA LEU A 492 9.07 1.81 -12.57
C LEU A 492 8.26 0.83 -13.42
N LEU A 493 8.77 0.44 -14.60
CA LEU A 493 8.14 -0.58 -15.44
C LEU A 493 8.08 -1.94 -14.74
N VAL A 494 9.17 -2.35 -14.10
CA VAL A 494 9.21 -3.61 -13.33
C VAL A 494 8.21 -3.59 -12.17
N LEU A 495 8.10 -2.47 -11.44
CA LEU A 495 7.11 -2.31 -10.37
C LEU A 495 5.67 -2.39 -10.89
N ARG A 496 5.37 -1.75 -12.03
CA ARG A 496 4.06 -1.83 -12.71
C ARG A 496 3.70 -3.26 -13.08
N ALA A 497 4.66 -4.06 -13.54
CA ALA A 497 4.43 -5.45 -13.94
C ALA A 497 4.22 -6.40 -12.75
N LEU A 498 4.94 -6.20 -11.65
CA LEU A 498 4.99 -7.16 -10.54
C LEU A 498 4.03 -6.86 -9.39
N LYS A 499 3.87 -5.59 -9.01
CA LYS A 499 3.08 -5.24 -7.81
C LYS A 499 1.63 -5.73 -7.84
N PRO A 500 0.89 -5.71 -8.98
CA PRO A 500 -0.45 -6.30 -9.05
C PRO A 500 -0.47 -7.81 -8.77
N LEU A 501 0.59 -8.53 -9.16
CA LEU A 501 0.68 -9.99 -9.04
C LEU A 501 1.13 -10.44 -7.65
N PHE A 502 1.81 -9.56 -6.90
CA PHE A 502 2.37 -9.83 -5.58
C PHE A 502 1.87 -8.82 -4.52
N PRO A 503 0.55 -8.73 -4.26
CA PRO A 503 -0.02 -7.75 -3.33
C PRO A 503 0.41 -7.96 -1.87
N GLU A 504 0.90 -9.16 -1.53
CA GLU A 504 1.39 -9.51 -0.19
C GLU A 504 2.91 -9.32 -0.02
N ALA A 505 3.66 -9.04 -1.09
CA ALA A 505 5.11 -8.91 -1.00
C ALA A 505 5.54 -7.47 -0.63
N VAL A 506 6.62 -7.37 0.16
CA VAL A 506 7.29 -6.09 0.39
C VAL A 506 8.21 -5.78 -0.79
N PHE A 507 7.96 -4.65 -1.45
CA PHE A 507 8.82 -4.17 -2.53
C PHE A 507 9.90 -3.25 -2.00
N PHE A 508 11.11 -3.41 -2.53
CA PHE A 508 12.22 -2.53 -2.21
C PHE A 508 13.13 -2.24 -3.40
N THR A 509 13.89 -1.15 -3.32
CA THR A 509 14.89 -0.74 -4.30
C THR A 509 16.04 0.00 -3.62
N THR A 510 17.10 0.24 -4.38
CA THR A 510 18.21 1.10 -3.98
C THR A 510 18.13 2.44 -4.68
N ASP A 511 18.84 3.40 -4.10
CA ASP A 511 19.11 4.73 -4.63
C ASP A 511 17.88 5.62 -4.72
N TYR A 512 17.90 6.69 -3.93
CA TYR A 512 16.90 7.73 -4.00
C TYR A 512 16.89 8.37 -5.38
N ASP A 513 15.73 8.38 -6.01
CA ASP A 513 15.41 9.17 -7.21
C ASP A 513 13.99 9.73 -7.08
N ALA A 514 13.84 11.03 -7.35
CA ALA A 514 12.56 11.73 -7.27
C ALA A 514 11.50 11.18 -8.25
N ALA A 515 11.92 10.56 -9.37
CA ALA A 515 11.00 9.95 -10.32
C ALA A 515 10.20 8.78 -9.71
N LEU A 516 10.73 8.10 -8.68
CA LEU A 516 9.98 7.07 -7.96
C LEU A 516 8.74 7.63 -7.26
N ALA A 517 8.70 8.92 -6.94
CA ALA A 517 7.56 9.57 -6.31
C ALA A 517 6.72 10.42 -7.27
N GLY A 518 6.89 10.25 -8.59
CA GLY A 518 6.06 10.91 -9.60
C GLY A 518 4.59 10.55 -9.42
N GLN A 519 3.68 11.53 -9.56
CA GLN A 519 2.26 11.36 -9.22
C GLN A 519 1.59 10.21 -10.00
N ASP A 520 1.98 10.02 -11.27
CA ASP A 520 1.47 8.96 -12.15
C ASP A 520 2.02 7.57 -11.78
N GLU A 521 3.10 7.52 -11.01
CA GLU A 521 3.75 6.27 -10.60
C GLU A 521 3.33 5.80 -9.20
N LEU A 522 2.71 6.66 -8.40
CA LEU A 522 2.44 6.38 -6.98
C LEU A 522 1.51 5.18 -6.75
N GLU A 523 0.68 4.81 -7.72
CA GLU A 523 -0.07 3.55 -7.64
C GLU A 523 0.88 2.35 -7.45
N TRP A 524 2.00 2.38 -8.19
CA TRP A 524 3.01 1.33 -8.27
C TRP A 524 4.18 1.54 -7.30
N SER A 525 4.49 2.78 -6.91
CA SER A 525 5.63 3.08 -6.02
C SER A 525 5.26 3.37 -4.56
N ARG A 526 3.99 3.58 -4.20
CA ARG A 526 3.59 3.71 -2.77
C ARG A 526 4.00 2.47 -1.95
N ASN A 527 4.40 2.67 -0.70
CA ASN A 527 4.94 1.64 0.20
C ASN A 527 6.22 0.95 -0.30
N LEU A 528 6.90 1.51 -1.32
CA LEU A 528 8.22 1.05 -1.74
C LEU A 528 9.27 1.45 -0.71
N ILE A 529 10.09 0.49 -0.28
CA ILE A 529 11.23 0.72 0.60
C ILE A 529 12.46 1.09 -0.24
N VAL A 530 13.06 2.24 0.03
CA VAL A 530 14.21 2.75 -0.72
C VAL A 530 15.40 2.87 0.23
N ALA A 531 16.43 2.05 0.01
CA ALA A 531 17.73 2.22 0.69
C ALA A 531 18.64 3.11 -0.15
N SER A 532 19.23 4.13 0.44
CA SER A 532 20.10 5.04 -0.30
C SER A 532 21.20 5.62 0.56
N SER A 533 22.27 6.07 -0.10
CA SER A 533 23.35 6.82 0.55
C SER A 533 22.82 8.13 1.12
N TYR A 534 22.05 8.87 0.33
CA TYR A 534 21.49 10.17 0.69
C TYR A 534 19.98 10.23 0.42
N GLY A 535 19.30 11.17 1.07
CA GLY A 535 17.91 11.51 0.73
C GLY A 535 17.82 12.70 -0.26
N PRO A 536 16.64 13.33 -0.36
CA PRO A 536 16.44 14.55 -1.14
C PRO A 536 17.35 15.72 -0.74
N MET A 537 17.81 15.73 0.51
CA MET A 537 18.68 16.77 1.05
C MET A 537 19.80 16.16 1.89
N ALA A 538 20.97 16.78 1.83
CA ALA A 538 22.00 16.71 2.87
C ALA A 538 21.61 17.61 4.06
N SER A 539 22.41 17.61 5.12
CA SER A 539 22.14 18.46 6.28
C SER A 539 22.23 19.95 5.91
N ARG A 540 21.54 20.81 6.67
CA ARG A 540 21.50 22.25 6.39
C ARG A 540 22.88 22.91 6.40
N GLU A 541 23.82 22.36 7.16
CA GLU A 541 25.21 22.82 7.20
C GLU A 541 25.94 22.58 5.87
N TYR A 542 25.65 21.45 5.22
CA TYR A 542 26.29 21.07 3.96
C TYR A 542 25.56 21.62 2.73
N GLN A 543 24.22 21.64 2.72
CA GLN A 543 23.44 22.05 1.55
C GLN A 543 23.10 23.54 1.51
N LYS A 544 23.07 24.21 2.67
CA LYS A 544 22.72 25.63 2.82
C LYS A 544 21.39 26.00 2.12
N ASP A 545 21.45 26.85 1.11
CA ASP A 545 20.35 27.42 0.34
C ASP A 545 20.08 26.70 -0.98
N ILE A 546 20.85 25.66 -1.31
CA ILE A 546 20.64 24.85 -2.52
C ILE A 546 19.34 24.03 -2.38
N PRO A 547 18.41 24.08 -3.36
CA PRO A 547 17.20 23.27 -3.38
C PRO A 547 17.45 21.75 -3.24
N PRO A 548 16.45 20.96 -2.81
CA PRO A 548 16.55 19.50 -2.78
C PRO A 548 16.99 18.91 -4.12
N PHE A 549 17.89 17.93 -4.06
CA PHE A 549 18.35 17.20 -5.23
C PHE A 549 17.35 16.12 -5.64
N ARG A 550 17.41 15.71 -6.91
CA ARG A 550 16.53 14.70 -7.51
C ARG A 550 17.08 13.28 -7.41
N SER A 551 18.36 13.10 -7.12
CA SER A 551 18.94 11.77 -6.90
C SER A 551 20.05 11.75 -5.86
N THR A 552 20.33 10.57 -5.30
CA THR A 552 21.46 10.37 -4.38
C THR A 552 22.80 10.69 -5.02
N TYR A 553 22.97 10.40 -6.31
CA TYR A 553 24.19 10.67 -7.07
C TYR A 553 24.46 12.17 -7.20
N GLN A 554 23.43 13.00 -7.30
CA GLN A 554 23.59 14.46 -7.25
C GLN A 554 24.14 14.92 -5.91
N THR A 555 23.56 14.44 -4.80
CA THR A 555 24.04 14.81 -3.46
C THR A 555 25.51 14.38 -3.26
N ALA A 556 25.86 13.17 -3.70
CA ALA A 556 27.24 12.67 -3.66
C ALA A 556 28.19 13.54 -4.50
N ALA A 557 27.83 13.85 -5.76
CA ALA A 557 28.63 14.69 -6.65
C ALA A 557 28.81 16.12 -6.12
N PHE A 558 27.75 16.68 -5.53
CA PHE A 558 27.77 17.97 -4.87
C PHE A 558 28.78 18.00 -3.72
N LEU A 559 28.74 17.01 -2.82
CA LEU A 559 29.70 16.90 -1.71
C LEU A 559 31.13 16.66 -2.22
N ALA A 560 31.29 15.84 -3.25
CA ALA A 560 32.57 15.59 -3.90
C ALA A 560 33.17 16.87 -4.50
N ALA A 561 32.36 17.68 -5.18
CA ALA A 561 32.79 18.97 -5.74
C ALA A 561 33.25 19.95 -4.64
N ARG A 562 32.52 20.02 -3.52
CA ARG A 562 32.91 20.86 -2.38
C ARG A 562 34.25 20.46 -1.79
N VAL A 563 34.46 19.16 -1.58
CA VAL A 563 35.73 18.61 -1.07
C VAL A 563 36.87 18.85 -2.08
N ALA A 564 36.61 18.63 -3.38
CA ALA A 564 37.59 18.85 -4.42
C ALA A 564 38.00 20.32 -4.54
N ALA A 565 37.10 21.26 -4.24
CA ALA A 565 37.33 22.70 -4.26
C ALA A 565 38.05 23.26 -3.01
N LYS A 566 38.44 22.43 -2.05
CA LYS A 566 39.23 22.83 -0.86
C LYS A 566 40.66 22.32 -0.93
N ASP A 567 41.60 23.04 -0.29
CA ASP A 567 42.98 22.57 -0.13
C ASP A 567 43.11 21.58 1.04
N ASP A 568 42.46 21.90 2.16
CA ASP A 568 42.24 20.98 3.28
C ASP A 568 40.75 20.65 3.40
N ALA A 569 40.45 19.37 3.29
CA ALA A 569 39.09 18.83 3.38
C ALA A 569 38.98 17.66 4.35
N GLY A 570 39.98 17.45 5.22
CA GLY A 570 40.04 16.28 6.11
C GLY A 570 38.80 16.13 6.99
N GLU A 571 38.32 17.22 7.60
CA GLU A 571 37.12 17.21 8.44
C GLU A 571 35.86 16.85 7.65
N ALA A 572 35.67 17.46 6.47
CA ALA A 572 34.53 17.18 5.61
C ALA A 572 34.54 15.72 5.11
N LEU A 573 35.71 15.18 4.80
CA LEU A 573 35.90 13.79 4.40
C LEU A 573 35.58 12.81 5.53
N ALA A 574 36.06 13.09 6.75
CA ALA A 574 35.75 12.26 7.91
C ALA A 574 34.25 12.25 8.23
N ALA A 575 33.58 13.39 8.07
CA ALA A 575 32.12 13.48 8.21
C ALA A 575 31.38 12.68 7.13
N ILE A 576 31.84 12.74 5.87
CA ILE A 576 31.29 11.94 4.77
C ILE A 576 31.46 10.45 5.05
N GLU A 577 32.67 10.01 5.39
CA GLU A 577 32.97 8.61 5.71
C GLU A 577 32.09 8.09 6.86
N LYS A 578 31.97 8.86 7.94
CA LYS A 578 31.09 8.52 9.07
C LYS A 578 29.62 8.41 8.65
N GLY A 579 29.11 9.35 7.86
CA GLY A 579 27.71 9.35 7.44
C GLY A 579 27.39 8.28 6.38
N LEU A 580 28.38 7.80 5.64
CA LEU A 580 28.23 6.69 4.67
C LEU A 580 28.33 5.30 5.31
N ALA A 581 28.76 5.19 6.57
CA ALA A 581 28.80 3.93 7.30
C ALA A 581 27.39 3.32 7.54
N SER A 582 26.33 4.13 7.45
CA SER A 582 24.94 3.71 7.59
C SER A 582 24.09 4.22 6.44
N ALA A 583 23.34 3.33 5.80
CA ALA A 583 22.38 3.72 4.77
C ALA A 583 21.18 4.48 5.36
N ARG A 584 20.57 5.32 4.53
CA ARG A 584 19.28 5.96 4.78
C ARG A 584 18.18 5.06 4.21
N LEU A 585 17.14 4.77 4.99
CA LEU A 585 15.95 4.07 4.52
C LEU A 585 14.79 5.04 4.41
N PHE A 586 13.98 4.85 3.36
CA PHE A 586 12.76 5.61 3.14
C PHE A 586 11.61 4.70 2.76
N GLU A 587 10.40 5.10 3.10
CA GLU A 587 9.16 4.54 2.54
C GLU A 587 8.42 5.65 1.79
N ILE A 588 7.96 5.36 0.57
CA ILE A 588 7.18 6.30 -0.24
C ILE A 588 5.73 6.29 0.23
N ASP A 589 5.24 7.45 0.66
CA ASP A 589 3.87 7.61 1.13
C ASP A 589 2.86 7.80 -0.01
N ARG A 590 1.57 7.90 0.32
CA ARG A 590 0.52 8.11 -0.67
C ARG A 590 0.57 9.47 -1.37
N ARG A 591 1.29 10.47 -0.84
CA ARG A 591 1.44 11.82 -1.39
C ARG A 591 2.69 11.95 -2.27
N GLY A 592 3.58 10.96 -2.24
CA GLY A 592 4.88 10.99 -2.91
C GLY A 592 5.99 11.60 -2.06
N GLU A 593 5.81 11.67 -0.73
CA GLU A 593 6.89 12.03 0.18
C GLU A 593 7.70 10.80 0.58
N PHE A 594 9.02 10.97 0.68
CA PHE A 594 9.93 9.95 1.20
C PHE A 594 10.01 10.06 2.72
N ILE A 595 9.29 9.19 3.42
CA ILE A 595 9.28 9.14 4.88
C ILE A 595 10.55 8.42 5.35
N PRO A 596 11.45 9.08 6.10
CA PRO A 596 12.66 8.44 6.59
C PRO A 596 12.32 7.37 7.63
N LEU A 597 12.85 6.16 7.44
CA LEU A 597 12.76 5.06 8.38
C LEU A 597 14.07 4.96 9.18
N PRO A 598 14.04 5.14 10.50
CA PRO A 598 15.23 4.99 11.34
C PRO A 598 15.81 3.58 11.24
N THR A 599 17.13 3.51 11.03
CA THR A 599 17.91 2.28 11.04
C THR A 599 18.36 1.88 12.45
N GLU A 600 18.44 2.84 13.37
CA GLU A 600 18.82 2.68 14.78
C GLU A 600 17.77 3.32 15.71
N LYS A 601 17.81 2.97 17.01
CA LYS A 601 16.90 3.55 18.02
C LYS A 601 17.22 5.03 18.21
N ILE A 602 16.20 5.87 18.14
CA ILE A 602 16.32 7.30 18.39
C ILE A 602 15.93 7.57 19.85
N SER A 603 16.88 7.99 20.69
CA SER A 603 16.54 8.48 22.04
C SER A 603 16.10 9.95 21.96
N THR A 604 15.13 10.35 22.79
CA THR A 604 14.64 11.74 22.83
C THR A 604 15.65 12.75 23.39
N SER A 605 16.74 12.28 24.02
CA SER A 605 17.94 13.08 24.29
C SER A 605 18.67 13.49 23.01
N ASP A 606 18.73 12.59 22.03
CA ASP A 606 19.55 12.72 20.82
C ASP A 606 18.87 13.60 19.76
N ALA A 607 17.54 13.71 19.81
CA ALA A 607 16.78 14.66 18.99
C ALA A 607 17.11 16.13 19.34
N LYS A 608 17.57 16.39 20.57
CA LYS A 608 17.96 17.73 21.04
C LYS A 608 19.42 18.08 20.79
N GLU A 609 20.32 17.11 20.71
CA GLU A 609 21.71 17.39 20.40
C GLU A 609 21.88 17.74 18.92
N THR A 610 22.50 18.88 18.69
CA THR A 610 23.02 19.27 17.39
C THR A 610 24.16 18.33 17.06
N ASN A 611 23.93 17.32 16.21
CA ASN A 611 25.03 16.66 15.50
C ASN A 611 25.60 17.69 14.51
N ALA A 612 26.33 18.67 15.02
CA ALA A 612 27.19 19.53 14.20
C ALA A 612 28.17 18.60 13.46
N GLY A 613 28.31 18.79 12.15
CA GLY A 613 29.16 17.93 11.32
C GLY A 613 28.53 16.62 10.83
N ASP A 614 27.22 16.38 10.97
CA ASP A 614 26.54 15.28 10.27
C ASP A 614 26.16 15.71 8.84
N ILE A 615 26.46 14.85 7.86
CA ILE A 615 26.13 15.08 6.44
C ILE A 615 24.64 14.87 6.16
N HIS A 616 23.94 14.13 7.02
CA HIS A 616 22.53 13.82 6.85
C HIS A 616 21.63 14.80 7.61
N PRO A 617 20.45 15.16 7.07
CA PRO A 617 19.52 15.99 7.80
C PRO A 617 18.95 15.22 9.00
N LYS A 618 18.70 15.96 10.09
CA LYS A 618 18.03 15.43 11.29
C LYS A 618 16.75 14.71 10.89
N MET A 619 16.62 13.44 11.27
CA MET A 619 15.40 12.70 11.03
C MET A 619 14.27 13.32 11.83
N LYS A 620 13.16 13.63 11.16
CA LYS A 620 11.90 13.92 11.86
C LYS A 620 11.47 12.62 12.54
N GLY A 621 10.95 12.71 13.76
CA GLY A 621 10.39 11.54 14.43
C GLY A 621 9.27 10.91 13.59
N LEU A 622 9.05 9.60 13.75
CA LEU A 622 8.00 8.85 13.06
C LEU A 622 6.58 9.21 13.54
N TYR A 623 6.40 10.36 14.18
CA TYR A 623 5.13 10.85 14.72
C TYR A 623 5.12 12.38 14.71
N PRO A 624 3.93 13.02 14.64
CA PRO A 624 3.84 14.47 14.70
C PRO A 624 4.29 14.98 16.07
N ALA A 625 5.30 15.86 16.08
CA ALA A 625 5.74 16.53 17.28
C ALA A 625 4.69 17.55 17.72
N LEU A 626 3.82 17.19 18.66
CA LEU A 626 2.92 18.16 19.29
C LEU A 626 3.73 19.08 20.22
N ALA A 627 3.59 20.39 20.03
CA ALA A 627 4.07 21.36 21.00
C ALA A 627 3.43 21.08 22.37
N LYS A 628 4.21 21.17 23.46
CA LYS A 628 3.69 20.90 24.82
C LYS A 628 2.41 21.70 25.13
N LYS A 629 2.31 22.93 24.62
CA LYS A 629 1.12 23.79 24.76
C LYS A 629 -0.10 23.25 24.00
N SER A 630 0.07 22.72 22.78
CA SER A 630 -1.05 22.15 22.01
C SER A 630 -1.50 20.83 22.61
N ALA A 631 -0.56 19.96 23.00
CA ALA A 631 -0.85 18.72 23.71
C ALA A 631 -1.65 18.96 25.01
N ALA A 632 -1.22 19.94 25.82
CA ALA A 632 -1.94 20.35 27.03
C ALA A 632 -3.33 20.92 26.73
N SER A 633 -3.47 21.71 25.65
CA SER A 633 -4.76 22.28 25.24
C SER A 633 -5.76 21.19 24.83
N PHE A 634 -5.33 20.20 24.03
CA PHE A 634 -6.17 19.05 23.68
C PHE A 634 -6.58 18.24 24.91
N ALA A 635 -5.64 18.00 25.84
CA ALA A 635 -5.92 17.30 27.09
C ALA A 635 -6.97 18.05 27.94
N VAL A 636 -6.86 19.38 28.04
CA VAL A 636 -7.84 20.21 28.77
C VAL A 636 -9.22 20.17 28.10
N VAL A 637 -9.29 20.33 26.77
CA VAL A 637 -10.58 20.26 26.04
C VAL A 637 -11.26 18.90 26.23
N LEU A 638 -10.50 17.80 26.12
CA LEU A 638 -11.02 16.45 26.33
C LEU A 638 -11.47 16.22 27.78
N SER A 639 -10.74 16.78 28.75
CA SER A 639 -11.09 16.72 30.17
C SER A 639 -12.38 17.50 30.48
N ILE A 640 -12.53 18.71 29.92
CA ILE A 640 -13.75 19.51 30.02
C ILE A 640 -14.92 18.76 29.40
N GLY A 641 -14.74 18.16 28.22
CA GLY A 641 -15.75 17.33 27.58
C GLY A 641 -16.17 16.15 28.46
N ALA A 642 -15.22 15.42 29.06
CA ALA A 642 -15.50 14.34 30.00
C ALA A 642 -16.28 14.83 31.23
N ILE A 643 -15.93 16.00 31.78
CA ILE A 643 -16.62 16.62 32.92
C ILE A 643 -18.06 17.02 32.55
N ILE A 644 -18.28 17.58 31.35
CA ILE A 644 -19.61 17.95 30.85
C ILE A 644 -20.48 16.69 30.70
N LEU A 645 -19.94 15.63 30.07
CA LEU A 645 -20.63 14.33 29.94
C LEU A 645 -20.99 13.76 31.33
N PHE A 646 -20.08 13.87 32.29
CA PHE A 646 -20.30 13.43 33.67
C PHE A 646 -21.34 14.28 34.42
N SER A 647 -21.36 15.59 34.21
CA SER A 647 -22.33 16.50 34.81
C SER A 647 -23.75 16.25 34.27
N PHE A 648 -23.89 16.01 32.96
CA PHE A 648 -25.16 15.64 32.34
C PHE A 648 -25.69 14.31 32.88
N TYR A 649 -24.80 13.34 33.10
CA TYR A 649 -25.14 12.09 33.77
C TYR A 649 -25.65 12.31 35.20
N ARG A 650 -24.94 13.11 36.01
CA ARG A 650 -25.28 13.38 37.42
C ARG A 650 -26.62 14.10 37.59
N ASN A 651 -26.93 15.05 36.69
CA ASN A 651 -28.13 15.88 36.78
C ASN A 651 -29.41 15.20 36.28
N GLY A 652 -29.35 13.93 35.85
CA GLY A 652 -30.54 13.17 35.45
C GLY A 652 -31.28 13.73 34.23
N LEU A 653 -30.70 14.67 33.50
CA LEU A 653 -31.30 15.38 32.36
C LEU A 653 -31.49 14.48 31.12
N LEU A 654 -31.13 13.20 31.19
CA LEU A 654 -31.07 12.29 30.04
C LEU A 654 -31.83 10.98 30.27
N SER A 655 -32.38 10.46 29.16
CA SER A 655 -33.12 9.19 29.14
C SER A 655 -32.27 8.02 29.65
N SER A 656 -32.91 7.09 30.37
CA SER A 656 -32.25 5.91 30.97
C SER A 656 -31.49 5.03 29.97
N TYR A 657 -31.80 5.11 28.67
CA TYR A 657 -31.13 4.33 27.61
C TYR A 657 -29.71 4.80 27.27
N LEU A 658 -29.32 6.05 27.59
CA LEU A 658 -27.99 6.59 27.25
C LEU A 658 -26.98 6.62 28.41
N LYS A 659 -27.37 6.22 29.62
CA LYS A 659 -26.51 6.37 30.82
C LYS A 659 -25.22 5.54 30.74
N THR A 660 -25.28 4.32 30.19
CA THR A 660 -24.11 3.42 30.07
C THR A 660 -23.15 3.81 28.95
N THR A 661 -23.64 4.39 27.86
CA THR A 661 -22.80 4.80 26.72
C THR A 661 -22.00 6.06 27.02
N TRP A 662 -22.57 6.97 27.81
CA TRP A 662 -21.91 8.23 28.18
C TRP A 662 -20.77 8.03 29.19
N TRP A 663 -20.88 7.07 30.11
CA TRP A 663 -19.77 6.74 31.03
C TRP A 663 -18.57 6.16 30.26
N GLY A 664 -18.84 5.33 29.24
CA GLY A 664 -17.83 4.85 28.30
C GLY A 664 -17.17 5.99 27.51
N LEU A 665 -17.97 6.90 26.95
CA LEU A 665 -17.48 8.09 26.23
C LEU A 665 -16.63 9.00 27.12
N ALA A 666 -17.07 9.30 28.34
CA ALA A 666 -16.31 10.11 29.29
C ALA A 666 -14.97 9.44 29.67
N SER A 667 -14.98 8.12 29.85
CA SER A 667 -13.76 7.33 30.12
C SER A 667 -12.79 7.35 28.94
N ILE A 668 -13.30 7.23 27.70
CA ILE A 668 -12.50 7.33 26.48
C ILE A 668 -11.90 8.74 26.33
N MET A 669 -12.68 9.80 26.58
CA MET A 669 -12.19 11.17 26.53
C MET A 669 -11.12 11.44 27.59
N LEU A 670 -11.28 10.89 28.80
CA LEU A 670 -10.28 10.99 29.85
C LEU A 670 -8.99 10.24 29.48
N LEU A 671 -9.11 9.03 28.95
CA LEU A 671 -7.96 8.26 28.47
C LEU A 671 -7.23 9.01 27.34
N ALA A 672 -7.98 9.59 26.40
CA ALA A 672 -7.43 10.42 25.35
C ALA A 672 -6.74 11.69 25.92
N ALA A 673 -7.30 12.32 26.95
CA ALA A 673 -6.66 13.45 27.61
C ALA A 673 -5.31 13.06 28.23
N ILE A 674 -5.23 11.89 28.88
CA ILE A 674 -3.99 11.35 29.47
C ILE A 674 -2.98 11.04 28.36
N THR A 675 -3.40 10.42 27.25
CA THR A 675 -2.48 10.08 26.15
C THR A 675 -1.95 11.33 25.46
N PHE A 676 -2.75 12.37 25.26
CA PHE A 676 -2.28 13.66 24.74
C PHE A 676 -1.34 14.37 25.72
N ALA A 677 -1.63 14.36 27.03
CA ALA A 677 -0.75 14.94 28.05
C ALA A 677 0.62 14.24 28.10
N ALA A 678 0.65 12.92 27.87
CA ALA A 678 1.85 12.09 27.84
C ALA A 678 2.36 11.80 26.42
N TRP A 679 1.99 12.60 25.41
CA TRP A 679 2.16 12.25 23.99
C TRP A 679 3.57 11.81 23.62
N GLY A 680 4.62 12.53 24.04
CA GLY A 680 6.00 12.16 23.71
C GLY A 680 6.38 10.77 24.20
N PHE A 681 6.04 10.43 25.46
CA PHE A 681 6.32 9.11 26.02
C PHE A 681 5.50 8.00 25.33
N VAL A 682 4.22 8.26 25.09
CA VAL A 682 3.32 7.32 24.40
C VAL A 682 3.78 7.08 22.97
N ALA A 683 4.14 8.13 22.24
CA ALA A 683 4.57 8.07 20.84
C ALA A 683 5.93 7.37 20.69
N ASP A 684 6.90 7.64 21.57
CA ASP A 684 8.18 6.93 21.57
C ASP A 684 7.98 5.42 21.82
N ARG A 685 7.12 5.05 22.78
CA ARG A 685 6.82 3.64 23.06
C ARG A 685 6.06 2.99 21.91
N ALA A 686 5.06 3.66 21.35
CA ALA A 686 4.26 3.16 20.23
C ALA A 686 5.12 2.95 18.98
N THR A 687 6.06 3.86 18.70
CA THR A 687 6.99 3.74 17.57
C THR A 687 8.24 2.91 17.90
N GLY A 688 8.34 2.29 19.09
CA GLY A 688 9.51 1.51 19.50
C GLY A 688 10.83 2.29 19.44
N TYR A 689 10.80 3.58 19.80
CA TYR A 689 11.91 4.52 19.67
C TYR A 689 12.40 4.68 18.21
N GLY A 690 11.46 4.75 17.26
CA GLY A 690 11.75 4.92 15.83
C GLY A 690 11.92 3.62 15.04
N LEU A 691 12.01 2.45 15.69
CA LEU A 691 12.17 1.16 15.00
C LEU A 691 10.86 0.42 14.70
N GLY A 692 9.74 0.92 15.19
CA GLY A 692 8.40 0.37 14.99
C GLY A 692 7.57 1.12 13.94
N GLU A 693 6.26 0.93 14.02
CA GLU A 693 5.29 1.50 13.09
C GLU A 693 5.19 3.03 13.22
N PRO A 694 5.27 3.79 12.11
CA PRO A 694 5.07 5.23 12.15
C PRO A 694 3.65 5.58 12.57
N ILE A 695 3.46 6.68 13.32
CA ILE A 695 2.15 7.22 13.67
C ILE A 695 1.76 8.24 12.59
N ALA A 696 1.03 7.75 11.60
CA ALA A 696 0.47 8.56 10.52
C ALA A 696 -1.02 8.24 10.37
N TRP A 697 -1.82 9.23 9.93
CA TRP A 697 -3.27 9.05 9.83
C TRP A 697 -3.74 8.65 8.44
N ALA A 698 -3.32 9.35 7.38
CA ALA A 698 -3.80 9.14 6.01
C ALA A 698 -2.68 9.01 4.96
N GLN A 699 -1.44 8.75 5.42
CA GLN A 699 -0.25 8.65 4.56
C GLN A 699 -0.12 7.29 3.87
N GLY A 700 -0.94 6.29 4.23
CA GLY A 700 -0.88 4.95 3.65
C GLY A 700 0.25 4.04 4.19
N VAL A 701 0.98 4.49 5.22
CA VAL A 701 2.15 3.79 5.79
C VAL A 701 1.97 3.34 7.24
N SER A 702 0.78 3.51 7.83
CA SER A 702 0.56 3.31 9.28
C SER A 702 -0.69 2.52 9.58
N MET A 703 -0.56 1.49 10.42
CA MET A 703 -1.71 0.73 10.90
C MET A 703 -2.39 1.27 12.15
N TRP A 704 -1.85 2.29 12.81
CA TRP A 704 -2.48 2.86 14.01
C TRP A 704 -3.94 3.30 13.80
N PRO A 705 -4.32 3.94 12.67
CA PRO A 705 -5.71 4.28 12.39
C PRO A 705 -6.61 3.05 12.27
N SER A 706 -6.13 2.00 11.60
CA SER A 706 -6.86 0.73 11.46
C SER A 706 -7.10 0.05 12.81
N ILE A 707 -6.08 0.03 13.68
CA ILE A 707 -6.23 -0.52 15.04
C ILE A 707 -7.22 0.32 15.85
N ALA A 708 -7.14 1.65 15.77
CA ALA A 708 -8.07 2.54 16.46
C ALA A 708 -9.52 2.31 16.04
N LEU A 709 -9.79 2.22 14.73
CA LEU A 709 -11.12 1.91 14.19
C LEU A 709 -11.64 0.54 14.66
N ARG A 710 -10.77 -0.46 14.75
CA ARG A 710 -11.15 -1.80 15.25
C ARG A 710 -11.40 -1.82 16.76
N ALA A 711 -10.65 -1.02 17.53
CA ALA A 711 -10.93 -0.84 18.96
C ALA A 711 -12.28 -0.17 19.17
N ILE A 712 -12.60 0.87 18.38
CA ILE A 712 -13.93 1.51 18.38
C ILE A 712 -15.01 0.50 18.00
N ALA A 713 -14.78 -0.31 16.96
CA ALA A 713 -15.71 -1.35 16.52
C ALA A 713 -15.95 -2.41 17.62
N ALA A 714 -14.91 -2.83 18.35
CA ALA A 714 -15.05 -3.78 19.45
C ALA A 714 -15.91 -3.23 20.59
N VAL A 715 -15.66 -1.99 21.03
CA VAL A 715 -16.44 -1.33 22.08
C VAL A 715 -17.89 -1.14 21.63
N MET A 716 -18.09 -0.67 20.40
CA MET A 716 -19.42 -0.47 19.83
C MET A 716 -20.18 -1.80 19.71
N ALA A 717 -19.53 -2.88 19.26
CA ALA A 717 -20.14 -4.20 19.18
C ALA A 717 -20.58 -4.70 20.57
N ALA A 718 -19.77 -4.53 21.61
CA ALA A 718 -20.13 -4.93 22.98
C ALA A 718 -21.37 -4.18 23.50
N VAL A 719 -21.46 -2.87 23.25
CA VAL A 719 -22.63 -2.05 23.58
C VAL A 719 -23.86 -2.53 22.81
N LEU A 720 -23.74 -2.73 21.49
CA LEU A 720 -24.84 -3.16 20.64
C LEU A 720 -25.34 -4.57 20.96
N ILE A 721 -24.47 -5.49 21.39
CA ILE A 721 -24.87 -6.82 21.88
C ILE A 721 -25.76 -6.69 23.12
N ARG A 722 -25.34 -5.87 24.09
CA ARG A 722 -26.12 -5.62 25.30
C ARG A 722 -27.46 -4.98 24.95
N ASP A 723 -27.45 -3.95 24.10
CA ASP A 723 -28.65 -3.25 23.69
C ASP A 723 -29.63 -4.18 22.97
N ALA A 724 -29.14 -4.97 22.00
CA ALA A 724 -29.94 -5.99 21.30
C ALA A 724 -30.57 -7.00 22.27
N TRP A 725 -29.78 -7.48 23.24
CA TRP A 725 -30.29 -8.42 24.26
C TRP A 725 -31.40 -7.80 25.11
N THR A 726 -31.21 -6.56 25.57
CA THR A 726 -32.23 -5.86 26.37
C THR A 726 -33.48 -5.55 25.57
N GLU A 727 -33.35 -5.13 24.31
CA GLU A 727 -34.48 -4.81 23.43
C GLU A 727 -35.29 -6.06 23.07
N LEU A 728 -34.62 -7.19 22.81
CA LEU A 728 -35.29 -8.48 22.56
C LEU A 728 -36.12 -8.95 23.75
N ASN A 729 -35.59 -8.85 24.97
CA ASN A 729 -36.27 -9.28 26.20
C ASN A 729 -37.39 -8.31 26.61
N ALA A 730 -37.15 -7.00 26.53
CA ALA A 730 -38.21 -6.01 26.78
C ALA A 730 -39.38 -6.16 25.80
N ASN A 731 -39.10 -6.49 24.53
CA ASN A 731 -40.14 -6.78 23.55
C ASN A 731 -40.90 -8.07 23.86
N LEU A 732 -40.24 -9.12 24.37
CA LEU A 732 -40.92 -10.34 24.83
C LEU A 732 -41.89 -10.04 25.97
N GLU A 733 -41.43 -9.31 26.99
CA GLU A 733 -42.24 -8.94 28.15
C GLU A 733 -43.43 -8.03 27.76
N ASP A 734 -43.23 -7.06 26.86
CA ASP A 734 -44.32 -6.19 26.37
C ASP A 734 -45.38 -7.00 25.59
N ILE A 735 -44.95 -7.96 24.77
CA ILE A 735 -45.86 -8.83 24.02
C ILE A 735 -46.66 -9.72 24.98
N GLU A 736 -45.98 -10.38 25.92
CA GLU A 736 -46.60 -11.32 26.86
C GLU A 736 -47.58 -10.64 27.82
N SER A 737 -47.19 -9.53 28.45
CA SER A 737 -47.94 -8.92 29.54
C SER A 737 -48.92 -7.83 29.10
N ARG A 738 -48.53 -6.97 28.14
CA ARG A 738 -49.29 -5.74 27.79
C ARG A 738 -50.08 -5.87 26.50
N ARG A 739 -49.48 -6.45 25.45
CA ARG A 739 -50.09 -6.47 24.11
C ARG A 739 -51.01 -7.66 23.90
N LEU A 740 -50.56 -8.89 24.16
CA LEU A 740 -51.32 -10.12 23.87
C LEU A 740 -51.82 -10.87 25.12
N LYS A 741 -51.34 -10.56 26.34
CA LYS A 741 -51.79 -11.21 27.61
C LYS A 741 -51.71 -12.75 27.60
N ILE A 742 -50.68 -13.31 26.96
CA ILE A 742 -50.54 -14.76 26.72
C ILE A 742 -50.39 -15.54 28.04
N GLY A 743 -49.74 -14.94 29.06
CA GLY A 743 -49.50 -15.56 30.37
C GLY A 743 -50.62 -15.43 31.42
N ALA A 744 -51.72 -14.73 31.12
CA ALA A 744 -52.80 -14.49 32.09
C ALA A 744 -53.75 -15.70 32.29
N ALA A 745 -53.54 -16.80 31.54
CA ALA A 745 -54.43 -17.96 31.51
C ALA A 745 -53.93 -19.16 32.33
N ASP A 746 -52.85 -19.05 33.11
CA ASP A 746 -52.43 -20.11 34.04
C ASP A 746 -53.16 -19.95 35.39
N GLY A 747 -54.48 -20.09 35.33
CA GLY A 747 -55.35 -20.44 36.45
C GLY A 747 -56.33 -21.48 35.93
N ILE A 748 -56.13 -22.74 36.29
CA ILE A 748 -56.92 -23.94 35.90
C ILE A 748 -56.35 -24.70 34.68
N ALA A 749 -55.46 -25.65 34.95
CA ALA A 749 -55.62 -27.08 34.60
C ALA A 749 -54.27 -27.82 34.79
N LYS A 750 -54.20 -28.68 35.81
CA LYS A 750 -53.23 -29.78 35.82
C LYS A 750 -53.59 -30.69 34.63
N THR A 751 -52.70 -30.83 33.65
CA THR A 751 -52.81 -31.94 32.71
C THR A 751 -52.36 -33.24 33.40
N PRO A 752 -52.95 -34.39 33.05
CA PRO A 752 -52.67 -35.66 33.71
C PRO A 752 -51.30 -36.21 33.31
N ASN A 753 -50.73 -37.00 34.21
CA ASN A 753 -49.62 -37.91 33.93
C ASN A 753 -49.83 -38.64 32.59
N SER A 754 -49.01 -38.35 31.58
CA SER A 754 -48.64 -39.33 30.57
C SER A 754 -47.32 -39.96 31.01
N GLY A 755 -47.42 -41.10 31.70
CA GLY A 755 -46.29 -42.00 31.87
C GLY A 755 -45.88 -42.57 30.51
N GLY A 756 -44.59 -42.50 30.23
CA GLY A 756 -43.96 -43.04 29.02
C GLY A 756 -42.47 -42.73 29.03
N ASP A 757 -41.70 -43.72 29.47
CA ASP A 757 -40.24 -43.86 29.45
C ASP A 757 -39.36 -43.04 30.39
N GLY A 758 -39.05 -43.71 31.51
CA GLY A 758 -37.83 -43.52 32.27
C GLY A 758 -36.57 -43.77 31.42
N ARG A 759 -35.47 -43.17 31.88
CA ARG A 759 -34.15 -43.10 31.24
C ARG A 759 -34.06 -42.18 30.02
N ALA A 760 -34.37 -40.90 30.21
CA ALA A 760 -33.56 -39.88 29.56
C ALA A 760 -32.17 -39.94 30.20
N SER A 761 -31.30 -40.78 29.64
CA SER A 761 -29.88 -40.77 29.94
C SER A 761 -29.41 -39.31 29.90
N TRP A 762 -28.79 -38.86 30.99
CA TRP A 762 -28.13 -37.57 31.07
C TRP A 762 -26.86 -37.61 30.21
N HIS A 763 -27.01 -37.86 28.92
CA HIS A 763 -25.93 -37.77 27.96
C HIS A 763 -25.79 -36.30 27.54
N PRO A 764 -24.57 -35.72 27.63
CA PRO A 764 -24.29 -34.34 27.22
C PRO A 764 -24.81 -34.02 25.81
N MET A 765 -24.80 -35.01 24.91
CA MET A 765 -25.27 -34.92 23.54
C MET A 765 -26.78 -34.64 23.41
N GLY A 766 -27.62 -35.16 24.32
CA GLY A 766 -29.07 -34.93 24.31
C GLY A 766 -29.45 -33.51 24.74
N ILE A 767 -28.72 -32.95 25.71
CA ILE A 767 -28.89 -31.57 26.19
C ILE A 767 -28.45 -30.59 25.10
N LEU A 768 -27.31 -30.86 24.46
CA LEU A 768 -26.77 -30.06 23.37
C LEU A 768 -27.70 -30.06 22.14
N GLY A 769 -28.21 -31.24 21.74
CA GLY A 769 -29.17 -31.36 20.63
C GLY A 769 -30.47 -30.59 20.88
N ARG A 770 -30.99 -30.60 22.11
CA ARG A 770 -32.21 -29.85 22.48
C ARG A 770 -31.98 -28.34 22.54
N ALA A 771 -30.79 -27.89 22.94
CA ALA A 771 -30.40 -26.47 22.95
C ALA A 771 -30.18 -25.89 21.54
N LEU A 772 -29.64 -26.70 20.62
CA LEU A 772 -29.39 -26.34 19.22
C LEU A 772 -30.65 -26.36 18.34
N SER A 773 -31.72 -27.03 18.76
CA SER A 773 -32.93 -27.16 17.95
C SER A 773 -33.77 -25.88 17.93
N TYR A 774 -34.27 -25.52 16.74
CA TYR A 774 -35.26 -24.45 16.54
C TYR A 774 -36.71 -24.97 16.46
N ARG A 775 -36.95 -26.25 16.78
CA ARG A 775 -38.29 -26.86 16.74
C ARG A 775 -39.15 -26.33 17.89
N LEU A 776 -40.35 -25.85 17.58
CA LEU A 776 -41.28 -25.29 18.57
C LEU A 776 -42.45 -26.24 18.91
N ILE A 777 -42.63 -27.30 18.13
CA ILE A 777 -43.68 -28.32 18.31
C ILE A 777 -43.03 -29.70 18.10
N GLU A 778 -43.64 -30.75 18.64
CA GLU A 778 -43.26 -32.15 18.44
C GLU A 778 -43.30 -32.57 16.96
N GLU A 779 -42.42 -33.49 16.58
CA GLU A 779 -42.16 -33.89 15.19
C GLU A 779 -43.36 -34.53 14.49
N GLU A 780 -44.20 -35.24 15.23
CA GLU A 780 -45.45 -35.82 14.74
C GLU A 780 -46.52 -34.74 14.48
N ALA A 781 -46.53 -33.68 15.30
CA ALA A 781 -47.44 -32.56 15.16
C ALA A 781 -47.07 -31.64 13.99
N GLU A 782 -45.79 -31.55 13.62
CA GLU A 782 -45.31 -30.73 12.48
C GLU A 782 -45.68 -31.34 11.12
N LYS A 783 -45.90 -32.66 11.03
CA LYS A 783 -46.27 -33.36 9.79
C LYS A 783 -47.76 -33.33 9.47
N ASP A 784 -48.60 -33.15 10.47
CA ASP A 784 -50.06 -33.08 10.31
C ASP A 784 -50.52 -31.64 10.05
N LYS A 785 -50.92 -31.35 8.80
CA LYS A 785 -51.38 -30.02 8.37
C LYS A 785 -52.74 -29.63 8.96
N ASN A 786 -53.54 -30.59 9.41
CA ASN A 786 -54.89 -30.33 9.93
C ASN A 786 -54.91 -30.22 11.46
N LYS A 787 -53.78 -30.42 12.13
CA LYS A 787 -53.68 -30.33 13.59
C LYS A 787 -53.81 -28.88 14.06
N GLU A 788 -54.78 -28.63 14.94
CA GLU A 788 -54.96 -27.35 15.63
C GLU A 788 -53.84 -27.14 16.67
N VAL A 789 -53.29 -25.92 16.75
CA VAL A 789 -52.15 -25.60 17.61
C VAL A 789 -52.50 -24.50 18.60
N PHE A 790 -52.31 -24.77 19.89
CA PHE A 790 -52.47 -23.78 20.95
C PHE A 790 -51.24 -22.87 21.03
N VAL A 791 -51.42 -21.56 20.85
CA VAL A 791 -50.29 -20.63 20.77
C VAL A 791 -49.53 -20.50 22.10
N ASN A 792 -50.19 -20.73 23.25
CA ASN A 792 -49.55 -20.65 24.56
C ASN A 792 -48.44 -21.71 24.75
N SER A 793 -48.63 -22.94 24.25
CA SER A 793 -47.59 -23.98 24.34
C SER A 793 -46.40 -23.66 23.45
N VAL A 794 -46.65 -23.19 22.21
CA VAL A 794 -45.62 -22.75 21.27
C VAL A 794 -44.85 -21.53 21.83
N TRP A 795 -45.55 -20.59 22.47
CA TRP A 795 -44.96 -19.40 23.10
C TRP A 795 -44.08 -19.76 24.30
N LYS A 796 -44.53 -20.67 25.18
CA LYS A 796 -43.72 -21.18 26.30
C LYS A 796 -42.39 -21.78 25.81
N GLU A 797 -42.44 -22.57 24.74
CA GLU A 797 -41.23 -23.17 24.15
C GLU A 797 -40.34 -22.13 23.45
N TYR A 798 -40.94 -21.15 22.75
CA TYR A 798 -40.23 -20.03 22.14
C TYR A 798 -39.46 -19.20 23.19
N VAL A 799 -40.11 -18.81 24.28
CA VAL A 799 -39.50 -18.07 25.39
C VAL A 799 -38.42 -18.91 26.08
N ALA A 800 -38.65 -20.21 26.29
CA ALA A 800 -37.65 -21.11 26.87
C ALA A 800 -36.37 -21.15 26.01
N LYS A 801 -36.51 -21.19 24.68
CA LYS A 801 -35.40 -21.17 23.73
C LYS A 801 -34.72 -19.81 23.55
N GLN A 802 -35.37 -18.73 23.98
CA GLN A 802 -34.81 -17.38 23.95
C GLN A 802 -34.09 -16.98 25.25
N ARG A 803 -34.06 -17.86 26.26
CA ARG A 803 -33.24 -17.65 27.46
C ARG A 803 -31.75 -17.60 27.11
N LEU A 804 -30.97 -16.97 28.00
CA LEU A 804 -29.53 -16.75 27.79
C LEU A 804 -28.75 -18.02 27.45
N ARG A 805 -29.00 -19.13 28.16
CA ARG A 805 -28.23 -20.38 27.99
C ARG A 805 -28.44 -21.02 26.60
N PRO A 806 -29.67 -21.32 26.13
CA PRO A 806 -29.86 -21.86 24.78
C PRO A 806 -29.34 -20.94 23.67
N VAL A 807 -29.56 -19.62 23.79
CA VAL A 807 -29.06 -18.65 22.80
C VAL A 807 -27.53 -18.64 22.77
N ALA A 808 -26.87 -18.60 23.93
CA ALA A 808 -25.41 -18.62 24.02
C ALA A 808 -24.81 -19.90 23.43
N ILE A 809 -25.44 -21.06 23.64
CA ILE A 809 -25.00 -22.33 23.05
C ILE A 809 -25.10 -22.30 21.52
N ARG A 810 -26.22 -21.81 20.96
CA ARG A 810 -26.39 -21.70 19.50
C ARG A 810 -25.42 -20.70 18.88
N ILE A 811 -25.26 -19.53 19.49
CA ILE A 811 -24.28 -18.53 19.04
C ILE A 811 -22.86 -19.11 19.09
N ALA A 812 -22.47 -19.76 20.19
CA ALA A 812 -21.15 -20.37 20.32
C ALA A 812 -20.90 -21.43 19.24
N PHE A 813 -21.92 -22.24 18.91
CA PHE A 813 -21.84 -23.21 17.83
C PHE A 813 -21.60 -22.56 16.46
N TYR A 814 -22.33 -21.50 16.10
CA TYR A 814 -22.13 -20.81 14.83
C TYR A 814 -20.80 -20.03 14.78
N VAL A 815 -20.38 -19.41 15.88
CA VAL A 815 -19.07 -18.75 15.99
C VAL A 815 -17.96 -19.79 15.81
N LEU A 816 -18.07 -20.97 16.44
CA LEU A 816 -17.11 -22.06 16.27
C LEU A 816 -17.05 -22.52 14.81
N LEU A 817 -18.19 -22.64 14.13
CA LEU A 817 -18.24 -22.98 12.71
C LEU A 817 -17.55 -21.92 11.84
N MET A 818 -17.73 -20.63 12.14
CA MET A 818 -17.02 -19.54 11.44
C MET A 818 -15.51 -19.55 11.72
N VAL A 819 -15.10 -19.87 12.95
CA VAL A 819 -13.67 -20.02 13.29
C VAL A 819 -13.08 -21.23 12.57
N MET A 820 -13.79 -22.36 12.50
CA MET A 820 -13.36 -23.54 11.75
C MET A 820 -13.28 -23.25 10.25
N LEU A 821 -14.22 -22.49 9.69
CA LEU A 821 -14.16 -22.01 8.31
C LEU A 821 -12.95 -21.10 8.09
N TYR A 822 -12.67 -20.17 9.01
CA TYR A 822 -11.49 -19.32 8.91
C TYR A 822 -10.20 -20.14 8.95
N ILE A 823 -10.08 -21.08 9.89
CA ILE A 823 -8.91 -21.95 10.02
C ILE A 823 -8.74 -22.82 8.77
N SER A 824 -9.81 -23.40 8.22
CA SER A 824 -9.72 -24.19 7.00
C SER A 824 -9.30 -23.36 5.79
N LEU A 825 -9.78 -22.11 5.68
CA LEU A 825 -9.35 -21.18 4.65
C LEU A 825 -7.89 -20.75 4.84
N VAL A 826 -7.42 -20.53 6.07
CA VAL A 826 -6.01 -20.22 6.36
C VAL A 826 -5.11 -21.41 6.03
N LEU A 827 -5.56 -22.65 6.29
CA LEU A 827 -4.83 -23.85 5.88
C LEU A 827 -4.76 -24.00 4.36
N ALA A 828 -5.78 -23.52 3.63
CA ALA A 828 -5.83 -23.62 2.16
C ALA A 828 -5.10 -22.47 1.44
N TYR A 829 -5.19 -21.24 1.95
CA TYR A 829 -4.69 -20.02 1.29
C TYR A 829 -3.49 -19.37 2.01
N GLY A 830 -3.09 -19.88 3.17
CA GLY A 830 -2.05 -19.30 4.01
C GLY A 830 -2.56 -18.25 4.99
N TRP A 831 -1.67 -17.83 5.88
CA TRP A 831 -1.95 -16.80 6.87
C TRP A 831 -1.98 -15.40 6.22
N PRO A 832 -2.99 -14.57 6.51
CA PRO A 832 -3.06 -13.22 5.98
C PRO A 832 -1.82 -12.38 6.35
N ASN A 833 -1.18 -11.75 5.36
CA ASN A 833 -0.07 -10.85 5.65
C ASN A 833 -0.56 -9.54 6.30
N ILE A 834 0.16 -9.06 7.31
CA ILE A 834 -0.10 -7.82 8.03
C ILE A 834 1.11 -6.92 7.81
N PRO A 835 0.93 -5.69 7.29
CA PRO A 835 2.05 -4.81 6.92
C PRO A 835 2.72 -4.14 8.14
N TRP A 836 3.03 -4.89 9.20
CA TRP A 836 3.52 -4.36 10.49
C TRP A 836 5.03 -4.20 10.54
N ARG A 837 5.49 -3.03 10.99
CA ARG A 837 6.88 -2.75 11.32
C ARG A 837 7.16 -2.82 12.82
N GLY A 838 8.05 -3.73 13.21
CA GLY A 838 8.59 -3.86 14.57
C GLY A 838 8.05 -5.04 15.38
N PRO A 839 8.59 -5.27 16.58
CA PRO A 839 8.38 -6.52 17.31
C PRO A 839 7.00 -6.62 17.97
N TYR A 840 6.48 -5.52 18.54
CA TYR A 840 5.33 -5.59 19.46
C TYR A 840 3.96 -5.59 18.80
N GLY A 841 3.82 -5.03 17.60
CA GLY A 841 2.48 -4.65 17.18
C GLY A 841 1.62 -5.75 16.58
N THR A 842 2.16 -6.94 16.27
CA THR A 842 1.29 -8.07 15.97
C THR A 842 0.49 -8.53 17.19
N ALA A 843 1.07 -8.47 18.39
CA ALA A 843 0.34 -8.75 19.62
C ALA A 843 -0.76 -7.71 19.85
N ILE A 844 -0.47 -6.42 19.62
CA ILE A 844 -1.46 -5.33 19.72
C ILE A 844 -2.56 -5.51 18.67
N TYR A 845 -2.18 -5.73 17.41
CA TYR A 845 -3.09 -5.92 16.29
C TYR A 845 -4.05 -7.08 16.53
N TYR A 846 -3.54 -8.26 16.89
CA TYR A 846 -4.40 -9.41 17.17
C TYR A 846 -5.19 -9.26 18.46
N GLY A 847 -4.59 -8.66 19.50
CA GLY A 847 -5.26 -8.36 20.77
C GLY A 847 -6.46 -7.43 20.63
N VAL A 848 -6.48 -6.56 19.62
CA VAL A 848 -7.65 -5.71 19.29
C VAL A 848 -8.56 -6.37 18.25
N THR A 849 -7.98 -6.96 17.20
CA THR A 849 -8.75 -7.46 16.05
C THR A 849 -9.53 -8.73 16.40
N ILE A 850 -8.96 -9.68 17.14
CA ILE A 850 -9.65 -10.93 17.49
C ILE A 850 -10.91 -10.65 18.33
N PRO A 851 -10.85 -9.86 19.43
CA PRO A 851 -12.06 -9.48 20.16
C PRO A 851 -13.07 -8.73 19.30
N ALA A 852 -12.63 -7.82 18.42
CA ALA A 852 -13.53 -7.10 17.52
C ALA A 852 -14.30 -8.05 16.59
N VAL A 853 -13.60 -9.01 15.98
CA VAL A 853 -14.19 -10.02 15.08
C VAL A 853 -15.11 -10.98 15.83
N LEU A 854 -14.71 -11.45 17.02
CA LEU A 854 -15.56 -12.30 17.85
C LEU A 854 -16.84 -11.56 18.29
N ALA A 855 -16.73 -10.30 18.73
CA ALA A 855 -17.88 -9.48 19.08
C ALA A 855 -18.79 -9.25 17.86
N LEU A 856 -18.23 -8.99 16.67
CA LEU A 856 -19.00 -8.90 15.44
C LEU A 856 -19.76 -10.20 15.15
N PHE A 857 -19.11 -11.37 15.23
CA PHE A 857 -19.81 -12.63 14.98
C PHE A 857 -20.86 -12.97 16.04
N ILE A 858 -20.60 -12.68 17.32
CA ILE A 858 -21.61 -12.82 18.38
C ILE A 858 -22.82 -11.95 18.07
N LEU A 859 -22.61 -10.69 17.65
CA LEU A 859 -23.69 -9.77 17.28
C LEU A 859 -24.47 -10.25 16.04
N VAL A 860 -23.76 -10.69 14.99
CA VAL A 860 -24.37 -11.26 13.77
C VAL A 860 -25.23 -12.47 14.14
N PHE A 861 -24.69 -13.41 14.92
CA PHE A 861 -25.41 -14.64 15.27
C PHE A 861 -26.50 -14.43 16.31
N LEU A 862 -26.42 -13.39 17.15
CA LEU A 862 -27.52 -12.98 18.02
C LEU A 862 -28.75 -12.52 17.21
N VAL A 863 -28.51 -11.68 16.19
CA VAL A 863 -29.58 -11.22 15.28
C VAL A 863 -30.07 -12.37 14.42
N PHE A 864 -29.17 -13.18 13.87
CA PHE A 864 -29.50 -14.35 13.07
C PHE A 864 -30.36 -15.36 13.84
N ASP A 865 -29.96 -15.72 15.07
CA ASP A 865 -30.68 -16.65 15.94
C ASP A 865 -32.10 -16.16 16.23
N SER A 866 -32.22 -14.90 16.64
CA SER A 866 -33.51 -14.26 16.92
C SER A 866 -34.41 -14.25 15.69
N THR A 867 -33.83 -14.01 14.51
CA THR A 867 -34.54 -14.01 13.23
C THR A 867 -35.00 -15.41 12.84
N LEU A 868 -34.14 -16.43 12.98
CA LEU A 868 -34.47 -17.80 12.60
C LEU A 868 -35.52 -18.41 13.55
N LEU A 869 -35.43 -18.12 14.85
CA LEU A 869 -36.44 -18.54 15.82
C LEU A 869 -37.79 -17.86 15.52
N CYS A 870 -37.79 -16.57 15.17
CA CYS A 870 -39.01 -15.85 14.75
C CYS A 870 -39.58 -16.43 13.45
N LEU A 871 -38.73 -16.75 12.47
CA LEU A 871 -39.14 -17.39 11.21
C LEU A 871 -39.86 -18.72 11.45
N ARG A 872 -39.33 -19.54 12.38
CA ARG A 872 -39.96 -20.81 12.76
C ARG A 872 -41.30 -20.60 13.46
N PHE A 873 -41.41 -19.60 14.32
CA PHE A 873 -42.68 -19.25 14.94
C PHE A 873 -43.71 -18.80 13.89
N ILE A 874 -43.32 -17.95 12.95
CA ILE A 874 -44.18 -17.50 11.84
C ILE A 874 -44.62 -18.69 10.98
N GLU A 875 -43.73 -19.62 10.70
CA GLU A 875 -44.06 -20.80 9.90
C GLU A 875 -45.08 -21.70 10.59
N VAL A 876 -45.02 -21.82 11.93
CA VAL A 876 -46.03 -22.50 12.73
C VAL A 876 -47.39 -21.81 12.59
N LEU A 877 -47.44 -20.48 12.78
CA LEU A 877 -48.68 -19.71 12.63
C LEU A 877 -49.27 -19.81 11.22
N ARG A 878 -48.41 -19.92 10.20
CA ARG A 878 -48.82 -19.96 8.80
C ARG A 878 -49.36 -21.34 8.37
N ARG A 879 -48.82 -22.43 8.91
CA ARG A 879 -49.12 -23.81 8.47
C ARG A 879 -50.30 -24.44 9.19
N HIS A 880 -50.54 -24.06 10.44
CA HIS A 880 -51.54 -24.67 11.29
C HIS A 880 -52.64 -23.68 11.66
N LYS A 881 -53.81 -24.20 12.04
CA LYS A 881 -54.89 -23.38 12.58
C LYS A 881 -54.58 -23.06 14.04
N THR A 882 -54.51 -21.77 14.37
CA THR A 882 -54.00 -21.27 15.65
C THR A 882 -55.14 -20.99 16.63
N HIS A 883 -54.94 -21.37 17.89
CA HIS A 883 -55.87 -21.06 18.98
C HIS A 883 -55.17 -20.18 20.01
N TRP A 884 -55.59 -18.91 20.07
CA TRP A 884 -55.11 -17.94 21.05
C TRP A 884 -55.85 -18.06 22.39
N PRO A 885 -55.21 -17.71 23.52
CA PRO A 885 -55.85 -17.73 24.84
C PRO A 885 -57.11 -16.87 24.89
N ASP A 886 -58.10 -17.27 25.69
CA ASP A 886 -59.38 -16.55 25.81
C ASP A 886 -59.21 -15.10 26.27
N SER A 887 -58.20 -14.83 27.12
CA SER A 887 -57.85 -13.47 27.54
C SER A 887 -57.37 -12.58 26.38
N THR A 888 -56.68 -13.17 25.39
CA THR A 888 -56.23 -12.49 24.17
C THR A 888 -57.42 -12.28 23.24
N ARG A 889 -58.22 -13.32 23.01
CA ARG A 889 -59.41 -13.26 22.15
C ARG A 889 -60.41 -12.23 22.68
N ALA A 890 -60.75 -12.25 23.98
CA ALA A 890 -61.66 -11.29 24.59
C ALA A 890 -61.22 -9.83 24.38
N LYS A 891 -59.91 -9.55 24.53
CA LYS A 891 -59.36 -8.20 24.33
C LYS A 891 -59.52 -7.69 22.89
N TYR A 892 -59.28 -8.55 21.91
CA TYR A 892 -59.38 -8.16 20.49
C TYR A 892 -60.81 -8.25 19.96
N ALA A 893 -61.63 -9.16 20.46
CA ALA A 893 -63.06 -9.24 20.21
C ALA A 893 -63.76 -7.97 20.70
N GLU A 894 -63.46 -7.49 21.91
CA GLU A 894 -63.98 -6.22 22.45
C GLU A 894 -63.53 -5.02 21.58
N LYS A 895 -62.27 -5.02 21.15
CA LYS A 895 -61.69 -3.91 20.38
C LYS A 895 -62.18 -3.84 18.94
N LEU A 896 -62.42 -4.99 18.31
CA LEU A 896 -62.76 -5.10 16.88
C LEU A 896 -64.25 -5.41 16.64
N LYS A 897 -65.01 -5.80 17.68
CA LYS A 897 -66.41 -6.23 17.61
C LYS A 897 -66.63 -7.38 16.61
N ILE A 898 -65.70 -8.33 16.56
CA ILE A 898 -65.73 -9.50 15.67
C ILE A 898 -65.47 -10.74 16.52
N ASP A 899 -66.37 -11.72 16.46
CA ASP A 899 -66.24 -13.04 17.08
C ASP A 899 -66.15 -14.11 15.99
N GLY A 900 -65.10 -14.94 15.99
CA GLY A 900 -64.97 -16.06 15.04
C GLY A 900 -63.54 -16.49 14.73
N PRO A 901 -63.37 -17.57 13.93
CA PRO A 901 -62.06 -18.15 13.59
C PRO A 901 -61.14 -17.21 12.79
N LEU A 902 -61.68 -16.17 12.16
CA LEU A 902 -60.89 -15.13 11.49
C LEU A 902 -60.20 -14.19 12.48
N LEU A 903 -60.69 -14.06 13.72
CA LEU A 903 -60.06 -13.22 14.74
C LEU A 903 -58.62 -13.70 15.04
N ASP A 904 -58.41 -15.02 15.06
CA ASP A 904 -57.09 -15.62 15.28
C ASP A 904 -56.11 -15.30 14.13
N ASP A 905 -56.57 -15.33 12.87
CA ASP A 905 -55.77 -14.96 11.69
C ASP A 905 -55.30 -13.48 11.76
N TRP A 906 -56.09 -12.56 12.31
CA TRP A 906 -55.64 -11.18 12.55
C TRP A 906 -54.67 -11.05 13.72
N ILE A 907 -54.90 -11.79 14.81
CA ILE A 907 -53.99 -11.78 15.96
C ILE A 907 -52.61 -12.33 15.54
N ASP A 908 -52.57 -13.33 14.67
CA ASP A 908 -51.33 -13.85 14.07
C ASP A 908 -50.57 -12.75 13.31
N LEU A 909 -51.24 -12.02 12.40
CA LEU A 909 -50.62 -10.89 11.68
C LEU A 909 -50.16 -9.78 12.63
N ARG A 910 -50.93 -9.49 13.68
CA ARG A 910 -50.57 -8.47 14.67
C ARG A 910 -49.35 -8.87 15.49
N PHE A 911 -49.27 -10.13 15.91
CA PHE A 911 -48.10 -10.68 16.57
C PHE A 911 -46.86 -10.59 15.68
N MET A 912 -46.99 -11.03 14.42
CA MET A 912 -45.92 -10.94 13.42
C MET A 912 -45.41 -9.51 13.28
N ALA A 913 -46.30 -8.53 13.15
CA ALA A 913 -45.93 -7.12 13.01
C ALA A 913 -45.11 -6.62 14.21
N LEU A 914 -45.55 -6.94 15.44
CA LEU A 914 -44.89 -6.51 16.68
C LEU A 914 -43.51 -7.14 16.86
N ARG A 915 -43.39 -8.45 16.59
CA ARG A 915 -42.13 -9.17 16.79
C ARG A 915 -41.11 -8.84 15.71
N THR A 916 -41.54 -8.81 14.45
CA THR A 916 -40.66 -8.48 13.33
C THR A 916 -40.20 -7.01 13.34
N ARG A 917 -40.99 -6.09 13.90
CA ARG A 917 -40.58 -4.68 14.10
C ARG A 917 -39.34 -4.56 15.00
N CYS A 918 -39.29 -5.30 16.09
CA CYS A 918 -38.15 -5.33 16.99
C CYS A 918 -36.92 -5.92 16.27
N ILE A 919 -37.06 -7.11 15.69
CA ILE A 919 -35.93 -7.85 15.09
C ILE A 919 -35.36 -7.11 13.88
N SER A 920 -36.22 -6.56 13.01
CA SER A 920 -35.77 -5.87 11.80
C SER A 920 -34.94 -4.62 12.09
N LYS A 921 -35.17 -3.95 13.23
CA LYS A 921 -34.34 -2.82 13.70
C LYS A 921 -32.95 -3.27 14.14
N LEU A 922 -32.81 -4.48 14.70
CA LEU A 922 -31.51 -4.98 15.17
C LEU A 922 -30.55 -5.32 14.03
N VAL A 923 -31.06 -5.52 12.82
CA VAL A 923 -30.26 -5.81 11.61
C VAL A 923 -29.24 -4.70 11.34
N TYR A 924 -29.53 -3.44 11.66
CA TYR A 924 -28.59 -2.32 11.49
C TYR A 924 -27.31 -2.45 12.31
N TYR A 925 -27.36 -3.12 13.47
CA TYR A 925 -26.25 -3.18 14.42
C TYR A 925 -25.01 -3.86 13.83
N PRO A 926 -25.07 -5.13 13.37
CA PRO A 926 -23.92 -5.77 12.73
C PRO A 926 -23.49 -5.08 11.43
N PHE A 927 -24.40 -4.50 10.65
CA PHE A 927 -24.04 -3.77 9.42
C PHE A 927 -23.21 -2.51 9.68
N ALA A 928 -23.47 -1.80 10.78
CA ALA A 928 -22.63 -0.67 11.21
C ALA A 928 -21.19 -1.12 11.55
N ILE A 929 -21.06 -2.26 12.26
CA ILE A 929 -19.74 -2.82 12.58
C ILE A 929 -19.02 -3.33 11.32
N PHE A 930 -19.74 -3.98 10.39
CA PHE A 930 -19.17 -4.34 9.08
C PHE A 930 -18.60 -3.13 8.34
N ALA A 931 -19.35 -2.01 8.30
CA ALA A 931 -18.88 -0.78 7.66
C ALA A 931 -17.57 -0.27 8.28
N LEU A 932 -17.46 -0.25 9.61
CA LEU A 932 -16.22 0.12 10.31
C LEU A 932 -15.06 -0.84 10.01
N MET A 933 -15.33 -2.15 10.00
CA MET A 933 -14.31 -3.16 9.69
C MET A 933 -13.79 -3.04 8.25
N ILE A 934 -14.67 -2.72 7.29
CA ILE A 934 -14.31 -2.45 5.90
C ILE A 934 -13.44 -1.20 5.81
N VAL A 935 -13.86 -0.07 6.38
CA VAL A 935 -13.09 1.19 6.38
C VAL A 935 -11.73 1.00 7.06
N SER A 936 -11.65 0.17 8.11
CA SER A 936 -10.38 -0.11 8.81
C SER A 936 -9.32 -0.79 7.92
N ARG A 937 -9.67 -1.28 6.73
CA ARG A 937 -8.76 -1.91 5.77
C ARG A 937 -8.45 -1.03 4.55
N SER A 938 -8.86 0.23 4.55
CA SER A 938 -8.56 1.18 3.46
C SER A 938 -7.05 1.36 3.28
N ALA A 939 -6.63 1.45 2.02
CA ALA A 939 -5.24 1.71 1.64
C ALA A 939 -4.77 3.13 1.98
N ALA A 940 -5.69 4.02 2.38
CA ALA A 940 -5.37 5.32 2.97
C ALA A 940 -4.61 5.21 4.30
N PHE A 941 -4.77 4.11 5.04
CA PHE A 941 -4.12 3.90 6.33
C PHE A 941 -2.83 3.11 6.17
N ALA A 942 -2.96 1.86 5.71
CA ALA A 942 -1.84 0.95 5.47
C ALA A 942 -2.12 0.06 4.25
N GLY A 943 -1.06 -0.42 3.61
CA GLY A 943 -1.12 -1.35 2.47
C GLY A 943 -1.58 -2.76 2.84
N PHE A 944 -2.84 -2.94 3.25
CA PHE A 944 -3.41 -4.26 3.49
C PHE A 944 -3.59 -5.02 2.17
N ALA A 945 -2.94 -6.18 2.05
CA ALA A 945 -3.25 -7.11 0.98
C ALA A 945 -4.68 -7.66 1.12
N VAL A 946 -5.32 -7.96 -0.02
CA VAL A 946 -6.62 -8.63 -0.04
C VAL A 946 -6.38 -10.10 0.28
N SER A 947 -6.94 -10.56 1.41
CA SER A 947 -6.76 -11.93 1.87
C SER A 947 -8.06 -12.72 1.71
N PRO A 948 -8.10 -13.81 0.90
CA PRO A 948 -9.31 -14.59 0.67
C PRO A 948 -9.96 -15.13 1.96
N PRO A 949 -9.23 -15.66 2.95
CA PRO A 949 -9.83 -16.08 4.23
C PRO A 949 -10.67 -14.99 4.91
N ILE A 950 -10.20 -13.74 4.88
CA ILE A 950 -10.89 -12.62 5.52
C ILE A 950 -12.13 -12.22 4.71
N VAL A 951 -11.99 -12.07 3.39
CA VAL A 951 -13.09 -11.64 2.51
C VAL A 951 -14.22 -12.67 2.50
N ILE A 952 -13.89 -13.96 2.36
CA ILE A 952 -14.87 -15.05 2.31
C ILE A 952 -15.62 -15.16 3.64
N THR A 953 -14.93 -15.13 4.78
CA THR A 953 -15.60 -15.23 6.09
C THR A 953 -16.50 -14.03 6.38
N GLN A 954 -16.09 -12.81 6.02
CA GLN A 954 -16.95 -11.64 6.10
C GLN A 954 -18.17 -11.77 5.18
N PHE A 955 -17.97 -12.24 3.95
CA PHE A 955 -19.03 -12.42 2.96
C PHE A 955 -20.06 -13.47 3.39
N VAL A 956 -19.62 -14.61 3.95
CA VAL A 956 -20.51 -15.64 4.50
C VAL A 956 -21.33 -15.10 5.67
N GLY A 957 -20.71 -14.38 6.60
CA GLY A 957 -21.43 -13.75 7.72
C GLY A 957 -22.46 -12.72 7.24
N PHE A 958 -22.09 -11.92 6.23
CA PHE A 958 -22.98 -10.96 5.59
C PHE A 958 -24.18 -11.62 4.90
N ILE A 959 -23.96 -12.68 4.10
CA ILE A 959 -25.03 -13.41 3.42
C ILE A 959 -25.97 -14.06 4.44
N ALA A 960 -25.42 -14.67 5.49
CA ALA A 960 -26.23 -15.31 6.52
C ALA A 960 -27.21 -14.31 7.16
N LEU A 961 -26.72 -13.12 7.52
CA LEU A 961 -27.52 -12.05 8.10
C LEU A 961 -28.54 -11.47 7.10
N PHE A 962 -28.08 -11.10 5.90
CA PHE A 962 -28.95 -10.48 4.90
C PHE A 962 -30.03 -11.46 4.42
N GLY A 963 -29.65 -12.71 4.15
CA GLY A 963 -30.53 -13.78 3.70
C GLY A 963 -31.61 -14.12 4.73
N CYS A 964 -31.26 -14.22 6.02
CA CYS A 964 -32.27 -14.52 7.04
C CYS A 964 -33.24 -13.34 7.27
N ALA A 965 -32.75 -12.10 7.22
CA ALA A 965 -33.60 -10.91 7.33
C ALA A 965 -34.57 -10.78 6.14
N MET A 966 -34.11 -11.09 4.92
CA MET A 966 -34.97 -11.13 3.73
C MET A 966 -35.99 -12.26 3.80
N ALA A 967 -35.60 -13.44 4.27
CA ALA A 967 -36.52 -14.55 4.48
C ALA A 967 -37.64 -14.18 5.48
N LEU A 968 -37.32 -13.43 6.54
CA LEU A 968 -38.31 -12.91 7.49
C LEU A 968 -39.33 -12.00 6.80
N CYS A 969 -38.86 -11.07 5.97
CA CYS A 969 -39.72 -10.15 5.23
C CYS A 969 -40.64 -10.89 4.25
N PHE A 970 -40.11 -11.84 3.49
CA PHE A 970 -40.90 -12.63 2.55
C PHE A 970 -41.91 -13.56 3.24
N SER A 971 -41.55 -14.15 4.39
CA SER A 971 -42.45 -15.01 5.15
C SER A 971 -43.64 -14.23 5.71
N ALA A 972 -43.39 -13.04 6.28
CA ALA A 972 -44.45 -12.15 6.74
C ALA A 972 -45.39 -11.73 5.60
N GLU A 973 -44.83 -11.29 4.45
CA GLU A 973 -45.63 -10.88 3.29
C GLU A 973 -46.46 -12.04 2.72
N LYS A 974 -45.91 -13.26 2.73
CA LYS A 974 -46.65 -14.46 2.33
C LYS A 974 -47.83 -14.72 3.27
N ALA A 975 -47.66 -14.56 4.58
CA ALA A 975 -48.74 -14.71 5.55
C ALA A 975 -49.86 -13.68 5.29
N ARG A 976 -49.52 -12.41 5.04
CA ARG A 976 -50.48 -11.36 4.68
C ARG A 976 -51.32 -11.72 3.44
N ARG A 977 -50.66 -12.25 2.39
CA ARG A 977 -51.34 -12.69 1.16
C ARG A 977 -52.30 -13.85 1.42
N THR A 978 -51.91 -14.83 2.23
CA THR A 978 -52.76 -15.96 2.58
C THR A 978 -54.00 -15.50 3.35
N THR A 979 -53.84 -14.64 4.37
CA THR A 979 -54.99 -14.09 5.11
C THR A 979 -55.89 -13.24 4.22
N ARG A 980 -55.32 -12.43 3.31
CA ARG A 980 -56.08 -11.65 2.33
C ARG A 980 -56.93 -12.54 1.42
N LEU A 981 -56.37 -13.63 0.90
CA LEU A 981 -57.10 -14.57 0.05
C LEU A 981 -58.27 -15.21 0.80
N ARG A 982 -58.03 -15.69 2.03
CA ARG A 982 -59.10 -16.25 2.89
C ARG A 982 -60.20 -15.23 3.19
N LEU A 983 -59.83 -13.98 3.47
CA LEU A 983 -60.79 -12.89 3.69
C LEU A 983 -61.62 -12.60 2.43
N MET A 984 -60.99 -12.54 1.26
CA MET A 984 -61.68 -12.32 -0.02
C MET A 984 -62.64 -13.47 -0.34
N GLU A 985 -62.20 -14.73 -0.18
CA GLU A 985 -63.03 -15.92 -0.35
C GLU A 985 -64.23 -15.89 0.63
N GLY A 986 -63.99 -15.54 1.90
CA GLY A 986 -65.03 -15.38 2.92
C GLY A 986 -66.03 -14.27 2.59
N ILE A 987 -65.58 -13.11 2.11
CA ILE A 987 -66.45 -12.01 1.67
C ILE A 987 -67.31 -12.45 0.48
N THR A 988 -66.71 -13.15 -0.50
CA THR A 988 -67.46 -13.65 -1.66
C THR A 988 -68.52 -14.68 -1.26
N ALA A 989 -68.20 -15.58 -0.31
CA ALA A 989 -69.15 -16.56 0.20
C ALA A 989 -70.29 -15.90 1.01
N ALA A 990 -69.97 -14.93 1.88
CA ALA A 990 -70.96 -14.21 2.68
C ALA A 990 -71.90 -13.33 1.83
N LYS A 991 -71.40 -12.78 0.72
CA LYS A 991 -72.22 -12.02 -0.25
C LYS A 991 -73.06 -12.91 -1.17
N ALA A 992 -72.66 -14.17 -1.39
CA ALA A 992 -73.37 -15.12 -2.25
C ALA A 992 -74.60 -15.76 -1.58
N HIS A 993 -74.67 -15.82 -0.24
CA HIS A 993 -75.80 -16.36 0.53
C HIS A 993 -76.40 -15.32 1.50
N PRO A 994 -77.25 -14.37 1.03
CA PRO A 994 -77.81 -13.32 1.89
C PRO A 994 -78.90 -13.79 2.85
N GLN A 995 -79.57 -14.91 2.55
CA GLN A 995 -80.83 -15.30 3.21
C GLN A 995 -80.67 -16.22 4.44
N ASP A 996 -79.53 -16.90 4.60
CA ASP A 996 -79.28 -17.79 5.74
C ASP A 996 -78.78 -17.05 6.99
N ALA A 997 -78.25 -15.83 6.84
CA ALA A 997 -77.68 -15.04 7.94
C ALA A 997 -78.74 -14.39 8.86
N GLN A 998 -79.97 -14.19 8.37
CA GLN A 998 -81.07 -13.61 9.19
C GLN A 998 -81.84 -14.66 10.00
N ALA A 999 -81.74 -15.95 9.67
CA ALA A 999 -82.44 -17.02 10.39
C ALA A 999 -81.73 -17.47 11.68
N ALA A 1000 -80.42 -17.20 11.83
CA ALA A 1000 -79.65 -17.59 13.02
C ALA A 1000 -79.75 -16.60 14.20
N ALA A 1001 -80.34 -15.42 14.00
CA ALA A 1001 -80.41 -14.36 15.02
C ALA A 1001 -81.62 -14.47 15.97
N GLY A 1002 -82.46 -15.50 15.86
CA GLY A 1002 -83.56 -15.67 16.80
C GLY A 1002 -84.16 -17.07 16.83
N VAL A 1003 -83.66 -17.94 17.70
CA VAL A 1003 -84.47 -18.98 18.40
C VAL A 1003 -83.79 -19.32 19.73
N ASP A 1004 -84.53 -19.12 20.83
CA ASP A 1004 -84.25 -19.65 22.16
C ASP A 1004 -84.57 -21.16 22.24
N GLY A 1005 -83.71 -21.93 22.93
CA GLY A 1005 -84.16 -23.04 23.79
C GLY A 1005 -84.14 -24.49 23.24
N LYS A 1006 -83.32 -25.32 23.91
CA LYS A 1006 -83.45 -26.77 24.21
C LYS A 1006 -83.76 -27.78 23.08
N GLY A 1007 -82.83 -28.70 22.85
CA GLY A 1007 -83.10 -30.01 22.22
C GLY A 1007 -81.86 -30.90 22.17
N LYS A 1008 -82.01 -32.16 22.60
CA LYS A 1008 -80.99 -33.23 22.69
C LYS A 1008 -80.89 -34.04 21.39
N ASP A 1009 -79.71 -34.65 21.21
CA ASP A 1009 -79.38 -35.89 20.49
C ASP A 1009 -79.63 -36.00 18.98
N ALA A 1010 -78.54 -36.10 18.20
CA ALA A 1010 -78.25 -37.17 17.22
C ALA A 1010 -76.97 -36.85 16.44
N GLY A 1011 -75.99 -37.77 16.45
CA GLY A 1011 -74.79 -37.66 15.64
C GLY A 1011 -74.99 -38.26 14.25
N VAL A 1012 -74.50 -37.59 13.21
CA VAL A 1012 -73.96 -38.17 11.96
C VAL A 1012 -72.97 -37.17 11.36
N SER A 1013 -71.85 -37.71 10.87
CA SER A 1013 -70.76 -37.08 10.15
C SER A 1013 -71.19 -36.33 8.88
N ALA A 1014 -70.87 -35.04 8.80
CA ALA A 1014 -70.72 -34.30 7.55
C ALA A 1014 -69.54 -33.32 7.71
N GLY A 1015 -68.38 -33.75 7.20
CA GLY A 1015 -67.17 -32.94 7.16
C GLY A 1015 -67.22 -31.92 6.02
N GLU A 1016 -66.57 -30.79 6.24
CA GLU A 1016 -66.18 -29.78 5.24
C GLU A 1016 -67.34 -29.05 4.55
N THR A 1017 -67.92 -28.02 5.20
CA THR A 1017 -68.45 -26.78 4.57
C THR A 1017 -69.04 -25.75 5.55
N ALA A 1018 -68.86 -25.89 6.87
CA ALA A 1018 -69.38 -24.92 7.84
C ALA A 1018 -68.26 -24.34 8.73
N THR A 1019 -67.52 -23.33 8.25
CA THR A 1019 -66.60 -22.55 9.10
C THR A 1019 -66.73 -21.02 8.94
N THR A 1020 -67.68 -20.54 8.14
CA THR A 1020 -67.95 -19.11 7.90
C THR A 1020 -69.31 -18.64 8.43
N ALA A 1021 -69.96 -19.41 9.31
CA ALA A 1021 -71.38 -19.23 9.65
C ALA A 1021 -71.69 -18.15 10.73
N GLY A 1022 -70.91 -17.07 10.86
CA GLY A 1022 -71.17 -16.07 11.93
C GLY A 1022 -70.68 -14.63 11.73
N ALA A 1023 -69.90 -14.32 10.69
CA ALA A 1023 -69.37 -12.96 10.49
C ALA A 1023 -70.09 -12.25 9.32
N SER A 1024 -70.57 -11.03 9.54
CA SER A 1024 -71.19 -10.22 8.48
C SER A 1024 -70.17 -9.79 7.43
N ALA A 1025 -70.61 -9.60 6.17
CA ALA A 1025 -69.73 -9.15 5.08
C ALA A 1025 -69.03 -7.82 5.41
N ASP A 1026 -69.71 -6.90 6.09
CA ASP A 1026 -69.17 -5.60 6.52
C ASP A 1026 -68.03 -5.74 7.53
N GLN A 1027 -68.13 -6.70 8.46
CA GLN A 1027 -67.06 -7.02 9.41
C GLN A 1027 -65.82 -7.56 8.69
N LEU A 1028 -66.00 -8.43 7.69
CA LEU A 1028 -64.89 -8.98 6.90
C LEU A 1028 -64.21 -7.91 6.03
N GLU A 1029 -64.97 -6.97 5.46
CA GLU A 1029 -64.43 -5.83 4.73
C GLU A 1029 -63.63 -4.88 5.64
N SER A 1030 -64.13 -4.62 6.85
CA SER A 1030 -63.39 -3.81 7.83
C SER A 1030 -62.06 -4.45 8.22
N MET A 1031 -62.04 -5.78 8.35
CA MET A 1031 -60.85 -6.55 8.67
C MET A 1031 -59.87 -6.63 7.51
N LEU A 1032 -60.37 -6.74 6.27
CA LEU A 1032 -59.56 -6.65 5.06
C LEU A 1032 -58.86 -5.28 4.98
N LYS A 1033 -59.58 -4.19 5.27
CA LYS A 1033 -59.01 -2.83 5.32
C LYS A 1033 -57.89 -2.71 6.37
N LEU A 1034 -58.08 -3.28 7.56
CA LEU A 1034 -57.03 -3.33 8.60
C LEU A 1034 -55.79 -4.12 8.15
N VAL A 1035 -55.97 -5.23 7.43
CA VAL A 1035 -54.87 -6.01 6.84
C VAL A 1035 -54.16 -5.22 5.73
N GLU A 1036 -54.87 -4.42 4.95
CA GLU A 1036 -54.31 -3.54 3.91
C GLU A 1036 -53.59 -2.31 4.50
N GLU A 1037 -54.02 -1.81 5.66
CA GLU A 1037 -53.40 -0.67 6.34
C GLU A 1037 -52.25 -1.06 7.28
N LEU A 1038 -51.97 -2.36 7.47
CA LEU A 1038 -50.88 -2.83 8.33
C LEU A 1038 -49.49 -2.56 7.73
N HIS A 1039 -48.87 -1.46 8.16
CA HIS A 1039 -47.53 -1.01 7.74
C HIS A 1039 -46.51 -1.03 8.90
N GLU A 1040 -46.50 -2.09 9.70
CA GLU A 1040 -45.56 -2.24 10.82
C GLU A 1040 -44.65 -3.47 10.65
N GLY A 1041 -43.42 -3.38 11.14
CA GLY A 1041 -42.46 -4.49 11.09
C GLY A 1041 -42.12 -4.92 9.67
N SER A 1042 -42.22 -6.21 9.39
CA SER A 1042 -41.94 -6.77 8.06
C SER A 1042 -43.02 -6.50 6.99
N PHE A 1043 -44.13 -5.81 7.32
CA PHE A 1043 -45.22 -5.53 6.36
C PHE A 1043 -45.07 -4.21 5.58
N VAL A 1044 -43.94 -3.52 5.75
CA VAL A 1044 -43.63 -2.24 5.07
C VAL A 1044 -43.19 -2.52 3.60
N PRO A 1045 -43.39 -1.59 2.63
CA PRO A 1045 -42.90 -1.76 1.27
C PRO A 1045 -41.41 -2.13 1.18
N LEU A 1046 -41.04 -2.94 0.18
CA LEU A 1046 -39.69 -3.51 0.03
C LEU A 1046 -38.58 -2.45 0.10
N SER A 1047 -38.75 -1.27 -0.53
CA SER A 1047 -37.77 -0.18 -0.50
C SER A 1047 -37.54 0.45 0.88
N GLN A 1048 -38.49 0.29 1.79
CA GLN A 1048 -38.44 0.82 3.15
C GLN A 1048 -38.08 -0.26 4.18
N GLN A 1049 -37.90 -1.51 3.74
CA GLN A 1049 -37.53 -2.62 4.62
C GLN A 1049 -36.17 -2.33 5.29
N PRO A 1050 -36.06 -2.50 6.61
CA PRO A 1050 -34.82 -2.33 7.35
C PRO A 1050 -33.58 -3.02 6.77
N PRO A 1051 -33.61 -4.30 6.31
CA PRO A 1051 -32.43 -4.95 5.72
C PRO A 1051 -31.92 -4.24 4.45
N ILE A 1052 -32.80 -3.70 3.61
CA ILE A 1052 -32.42 -2.99 2.38
C ILE A 1052 -31.79 -1.64 2.70
N ARG A 1053 -32.32 -0.92 3.71
CA ARG A 1053 -31.70 0.32 4.18
C ARG A 1053 -30.39 0.07 4.92
N ALA A 1054 -30.30 -1.01 5.70
CA ALA A 1054 -29.09 -1.36 6.45
C ALA A 1054 -27.94 -1.76 5.51
N LEU A 1055 -28.25 -2.31 4.34
CA LEU A 1055 -27.28 -2.59 3.26
C LEU A 1055 -26.53 -1.32 2.79
N LEU A 1056 -27.14 -0.14 2.92
CA LEU A 1056 -26.49 1.13 2.56
C LEU A 1056 -25.31 1.47 3.47
N LEU A 1057 -25.25 0.94 4.70
CA LEU A 1057 -24.14 1.19 5.64
C LEU A 1057 -22.81 0.59 5.14
N PRO A 1058 -22.69 -0.73 4.88
CA PRO A 1058 -21.46 -1.30 4.35
C PRO A 1058 -21.16 -0.83 2.93
N LEU A 1059 -22.17 -0.59 2.08
CA LEU A 1059 -21.97 0.01 0.75
C LEU A 1059 -21.44 1.45 0.86
N GLY A 1060 -21.98 2.25 1.78
CA GLY A 1060 -21.47 3.58 2.11
C GLY A 1060 -20.06 3.53 2.69
N GLY A 1061 -19.74 2.53 3.51
CA GLY A 1061 -18.40 2.26 4.01
C GLY A 1061 -17.40 1.90 2.90
N LEU A 1062 -17.80 1.08 1.92
CA LEU A 1062 -17.02 0.80 0.72
C LEU A 1062 -16.82 2.06 -0.14
N GLY A 1063 -17.88 2.84 -0.34
CA GLY A 1063 -17.80 4.13 -1.05
C GLY A 1063 -16.87 5.11 -0.35
N TRP A 1064 -16.90 5.18 0.98
CA TRP A 1064 -15.98 5.99 1.78
C TRP A 1064 -14.54 5.49 1.70
N ALA A 1065 -14.32 4.18 1.80
CA ALA A 1065 -12.99 3.59 1.63
C ALA A 1065 -12.43 3.89 0.23
N ALA A 1066 -13.26 3.76 -0.82
CA ALA A 1066 -12.87 4.11 -2.18
C ALA A 1066 -12.58 5.61 -2.34
N LEU A 1067 -13.42 6.50 -1.78
CA LEU A 1067 -13.18 7.95 -1.79
C LEU A 1067 -11.86 8.32 -1.09
N LEU A 1068 -11.59 7.67 0.05
CA LEU A 1068 -10.31 7.81 0.74
C LEU A 1068 -9.19 7.34 -0.19
N ASP A 1069 -9.29 6.14 -0.77
CA ASP A 1069 -8.25 5.55 -1.61
C ASP A 1069 -7.96 6.34 -2.91
N PHE A 1070 -8.99 6.91 -3.55
CA PHE A 1070 -8.90 7.63 -4.84
C PHE A 1070 -8.45 9.11 -4.74
N ARG A 1071 -7.91 9.56 -3.59
CA ARG A 1071 -7.39 10.94 -3.41
C ARG A 1071 -8.39 12.07 -3.71
N LEU A 1072 -9.70 11.77 -3.77
CA LEU A 1072 -10.74 12.75 -4.10
C LEU A 1072 -10.97 13.79 -2.98
N LEU A 1073 -10.29 13.62 -1.84
CA LEU A 1073 -10.17 14.61 -0.76
C LEU A 1073 -8.73 15.11 -0.68
N PRO A 1074 -8.33 16.08 -1.52
CA PRO A 1074 -7.03 16.73 -1.38
C PRO A 1074 -6.98 17.48 -0.04
N GLY A 1075 -6.07 17.06 0.85
CA GLY A 1075 -5.83 17.71 2.15
C GLY A 1075 -6.07 16.85 3.40
N LEU A 1076 -6.62 15.64 3.26
CA LEU A 1076 -6.67 14.64 4.35
C LEU A 1076 -5.42 13.76 4.41
#